data_AF-Q4D5K5-F1
#
_entry.id   AF-Q4D5K5-F1
#
_cell.length_a   1.000
_cell.length_b   1.000
_cell.length_c   1.000
_cell.angle_alpha   90.00
_cell.angle_beta   90.00
_cell.angle_gamma   90.00
#
_symmetry.space_group_name_H-M   'P 1'
#
loop_
_entity.id
_entity.type
_entity.pdbx_description
1 polymer ?
#
loop_
_entity_poly.entity_id
_entity_poly.type
_entity_poly.pdbx_seq_one_letter_code
_entity_poly.pdbx_strand_id
1 'polypeptide(L)'
;MLSRVAAAVKAPRTHNRRRVTGSCGRRREGRESEPQRTNMSRRVFNFAMLLLLVTTMCCATCGATPAKENDGNSDLRSVQELQWVDLLVPQTTPVLPEGGGTSGTKWNSFFAPSLVSAGGVIAAFAEGYVYGHYDTDDVLIKHFSSDVVAEYIDSSWDWSTLAGKVRESTWKPHTVLGTTDGANNRVGILLNPTTTTKGNKVFLLAGSVDVHNESRGNWKEGRFELKLVVGEVTKPSAGEGPSGWITWGEIKSPFNKTTLAAHKVNSTECIASGDSGVLMEDGTLVFSLMAKSGNGDVYSMIIYSTDDGEKWSLSTGVSPAKCLRPRITEWEGSLLMIVDCEDGQRVYESRDMGTTWTEAVRTLSGVWTKPQPGDSKKGSLHVEALITATIEGRKVMLYIQRGYTSGEKRATALYLWVTDNNRSFSLGPVATENAVRWEFASSLLYSDGNLHLLQQRDNDKGSAISLSRLTEELKKIESVLSTWSQKDVFFSKLSIPTAGLVAVLSDAANNDTWSDEYLCLNATVTNAKKVEDGLKLTEPDSGVMWLVNTRGDNVRHVFLSRNFTLVASVTIEEAPSENTPLLGATLGDTNFNRTMGILYTADKKWMTMFNDKITIKSGTWEPKKEYQVALMLQGKMASVYIDGESLGEEETLLTGERPLELAYFCFGACEMHNSPVTVTNVFLYNRPLNPTEMTAIKDRVPVLTGAPEKQVKIAPKPVAPAVPGPEKNSAASAVPMTLDPHAVEEVSEGGAAKRNTSWTEGVQFVVPEVSLNSAGSGLLPSLLLLLLGLWGFAAL
;
A
#
# COMPACT_ATOMS: atom_id res chain seq x y z
N MET A 1 -67.08 21.18 21.78
CA MET A 1 -67.93 21.70 20.69
C MET A 1 -67.38 21.13 19.39
N LEU A 2 -68.10 20.13 18.84
CA LEU A 2 -67.72 19.37 17.65
C LEU A 2 -68.36 20.00 16.42
N SER A 3 -67.57 20.61 15.54
CA SER A 3 -68.03 21.14 14.26
C SER A 3 -67.50 20.26 13.13
N ARG A 4 -68.32 19.29 12.73
CA ARG A 4 -68.21 18.54 11.48
C ARG A 4 -68.45 19.48 10.30
N VAL A 5 -67.49 19.60 9.38
CA VAL A 5 -67.80 19.82 7.96
C VAL A 5 -66.86 18.96 7.13
N ALA A 6 -67.41 17.84 6.67
CA ALA A 6 -66.90 17.11 5.53
C ALA A 6 -67.39 17.84 4.27
N ALA A 7 -66.48 18.18 3.35
CA ALA A 7 -66.84 18.55 1.99
C ALA A 7 -65.82 17.91 1.04
N ALA A 8 -66.15 16.69 0.63
CA ALA A 8 -65.52 16.01 -0.48
C ALA A 8 -65.95 16.68 -1.79
N VAL A 9 -65.02 17.29 -2.51
CA VAL A 9 -65.23 17.70 -3.91
C VAL A 9 -64.50 16.70 -4.79
N LYS A 10 -65.26 15.71 -5.26
CA LYS A 10 -64.92 14.91 -6.44
C LYS A 10 -65.37 15.69 -7.68
N ALA A 11 -64.45 16.02 -8.58
CA ALA A 11 -64.76 16.37 -9.97
C ALA A 11 -63.71 15.78 -10.92
N PRO A 12 -64.08 15.39 -12.15
CA PRO A 12 -63.58 14.17 -12.76
C PRO A 12 -62.49 14.37 -13.80
N ARG A 13 -61.67 13.32 -13.95
CA ARG A 13 -60.73 13.06 -15.04
C ARG A 13 -61.37 13.31 -16.41
N THR A 14 -60.95 14.37 -17.10
CA THR A 14 -61.16 14.51 -18.55
C THR A 14 -60.02 13.82 -19.29
N HIS A 15 -60.34 12.65 -19.84
CA HIS A 15 -59.58 12.04 -20.92
C HIS A 15 -59.56 12.98 -22.12
N ASN A 16 -58.41 13.57 -22.44
CA ASN A 16 -58.13 14.08 -23.77
C ASN A 16 -57.08 13.21 -24.45
N ARG A 17 -57.57 12.23 -25.19
CA ARG A 17 -56.84 11.54 -26.26
C ARG A 17 -56.51 12.57 -27.34
N ARG A 18 -55.25 12.98 -27.47
CA ARG A 18 -54.75 13.55 -28.72
C ARG A 18 -53.69 12.63 -29.31
N ARG A 19 -54.18 11.79 -30.21
CA ARG A 19 -53.44 11.02 -31.21
C ARG A 19 -52.90 12.04 -32.21
N VAL A 20 -51.59 12.30 -32.20
CA VAL A 20 -50.92 12.96 -33.33
C VAL A 20 -49.84 12.00 -33.83
N THR A 21 -50.25 11.19 -34.78
CA THR A 21 -49.39 10.55 -35.77
C THR A 21 -48.86 11.64 -36.70
N GLY A 22 -47.57 11.96 -36.60
CA GLY A 22 -46.85 12.84 -37.53
C GLY A 22 -45.61 12.12 -38.04
N SER A 23 -45.81 11.28 -39.06
CA SER A 23 -44.71 10.74 -39.87
C SER A 23 -44.31 11.80 -40.89
N CYS A 24 -43.07 12.27 -40.82
CA CYS A 24 -42.43 12.96 -41.94
C CYS A 24 -41.04 12.34 -42.13
N GLY A 25 -41.01 11.33 -43.00
CA GLY A 25 -39.76 10.78 -43.51
C GLY A 25 -38.99 11.83 -44.30
N ARG A 26 -37.68 11.87 -44.08
CA ARG A 26 -36.75 12.49 -45.02
C ARG A 26 -35.70 11.47 -45.42
N ARG A 27 -35.96 10.85 -46.57
CA ARG A 27 -34.97 10.12 -47.38
C ARG A 27 -33.91 11.12 -47.88
N ARG A 28 -32.63 10.75 -47.73
CA ARG A 28 -31.50 11.03 -48.64
C ARG A 28 -30.68 9.74 -48.60
N GLU A 29 -30.66 8.94 -49.68
CA GLU A 29 -29.66 8.99 -50.77
C GLU A 29 -28.25 9.11 -50.18
N GLY A 30 -27.35 8.12 -50.24
CA GLY A 30 -27.04 7.15 -51.30
C GLY A 30 -25.52 7.28 -51.59
N ARG A 31 -24.83 6.14 -51.80
CA ARG A 31 -23.35 5.94 -51.96
C ARG A 31 -22.61 5.72 -50.63
N GLU A 32 -21.73 4.74 -50.44
CA GLU A 32 -20.89 3.97 -51.37
C GLU A 32 -20.82 2.50 -50.93
N SER A 33 -20.90 1.60 -51.92
CA SER A 33 -20.87 0.16 -51.78
C SER A 33 -19.44 -0.36 -51.63
N GLU A 34 -19.09 -0.86 -50.46
CA GLU A 34 -17.85 -1.59 -50.22
C GLU A 34 -17.96 -3.03 -50.77
N PRO A 35 -16.90 -3.60 -51.37
CA PRO A 35 -17.00 -4.85 -52.12
C PRO A 35 -17.30 -6.05 -51.23
N GLN A 36 -18.32 -6.82 -51.63
CA GLN A 36 -18.71 -8.09 -51.03
C GLN A 36 -17.53 -9.07 -51.02
N ARG A 37 -16.97 -9.36 -49.84
CA ARG A 37 -15.93 -10.38 -49.65
C ARG A 37 -16.40 -11.71 -50.24
N THR A 38 -15.51 -12.32 -51.02
CA THR A 38 -15.71 -13.58 -51.73
C THR A 38 -16.11 -14.71 -50.80
N ASN A 39 -17.23 -15.34 -51.14
CA ASN A 39 -17.86 -16.49 -50.51
C ASN A 39 -16.93 -17.70 -50.68
N MET A 40 -15.98 -17.91 -49.75
CA MET A 40 -15.11 -19.09 -49.80
C MET A 40 -15.88 -20.32 -49.33
N SER A 41 -15.86 -21.31 -50.21
CA SER A 41 -16.57 -22.58 -50.14
C SER A 41 -16.41 -23.27 -48.78
N ARG A 42 -17.55 -23.63 -48.19
CA ARG A 42 -17.67 -24.65 -47.15
C ARG A 42 -17.19 -25.99 -47.70
N ARG A 43 -15.88 -26.23 -47.73
CA ARG A 43 -15.33 -27.57 -47.94
C ARG A 43 -15.11 -28.22 -46.59
N VAL A 44 -16.02 -29.15 -46.34
CA VAL A 44 -16.02 -30.20 -45.33
C VAL A 44 -14.64 -30.89 -45.34
N PHE A 45 -13.74 -30.46 -44.46
CA PHE A 45 -12.56 -31.26 -44.12
C PHE A 45 -12.88 -32.02 -42.84
N ASN A 46 -13.24 -33.29 -43.05
CA ASN A 46 -13.39 -34.31 -42.03
C ASN A 46 -12.05 -34.53 -41.31
N PHE A 47 -11.79 -33.77 -40.25
CA PHE A 47 -10.74 -34.09 -39.27
C PHE A 47 -11.39 -34.67 -38.01
N ALA A 48 -12.10 -35.80 -38.18
CA ALA A 48 -12.60 -36.63 -37.08
C ALA A 48 -11.60 -37.75 -36.70
N MET A 49 -10.31 -37.60 -37.04
CA MET A 49 -9.31 -38.68 -36.98
C MET A 49 -8.06 -38.33 -36.15
N LEU A 50 -8.14 -37.34 -35.26
CA LEU A 50 -7.03 -37.00 -34.36
C LEU A 50 -7.39 -36.87 -32.87
N LEU A 51 -8.64 -37.15 -32.51
CA LEU A 51 -9.12 -37.08 -31.12
C LEU A 51 -9.24 -38.45 -30.42
N LEU A 52 -8.75 -39.53 -31.05
CA LEU A 52 -8.98 -40.91 -30.59
C LEU A 52 -7.73 -41.68 -30.17
N LEU A 53 -6.59 -41.00 -29.95
CA LEU A 53 -5.33 -41.69 -29.62
C LEU A 53 -4.68 -41.30 -28.29
N VAL A 54 -5.40 -40.65 -27.36
CA VAL A 54 -4.86 -40.37 -26.00
C VAL A 54 -5.71 -40.98 -24.87
N THR A 55 -6.74 -41.79 -25.16
CA THR A 55 -7.62 -42.34 -24.11
C THR A 55 -7.37 -43.80 -23.73
N THR A 56 -6.23 -44.39 -24.07
CA THR A 56 -5.91 -45.77 -23.64
C THR A 56 -4.46 -45.92 -23.23
N MET A 57 -4.09 -45.45 -22.03
CA MET A 57 -3.05 -46.11 -21.25
C MET A 57 -3.13 -45.72 -19.77
N CYS A 58 -3.25 -46.77 -18.95
CA CYS A 58 -2.90 -46.82 -17.53
C CYS A 58 -3.86 -46.16 -16.53
N CYS A 59 -4.97 -46.87 -16.29
CA CYS A 59 -5.50 -47.05 -14.94
C CYS A 59 -4.38 -47.62 -14.03
N ALA A 60 -3.62 -46.74 -13.38
CA ALA A 60 -2.80 -47.08 -12.23
C ALA A 60 -3.33 -46.26 -11.04
N THR A 61 -4.05 -46.95 -10.18
CA THR A 61 -4.47 -46.53 -8.84
C THR A 61 -3.29 -45.97 -8.04
N CYS A 62 -3.13 -44.66 -8.03
CA CYS A 62 -2.40 -43.95 -6.99
C CYS A 62 -3.33 -42.85 -6.49
N GLY A 63 -4.06 -43.14 -5.42
CA GLY A 63 -4.84 -42.14 -4.69
C GLY A 63 -3.88 -41.14 -4.05
N ALA A 64 -3.51 -40.11 -4.79
CA ALA A 64 -2.93 -38.91 -4.22
C ALA A 64 -4.11 -38.03 -3.78
N THR A 65 -4.31 -37.96 -2.46
CA THR A 65 -5.17 -36.97 -1.81
C THR A 65 -4.86 -35.60 -2.41
N PRO A 66 -5.83 -34.90 -3.03
CA PRO A 66 -5.59 -33.56 -3.50
C PRO A 66 -5.14 -32.72 -2.31
N ALA A 67 -4.00 -32.03 -2.46
CA ALA A 67 -3.55 -31.01 -1.53
C ALA A 67 -4.77 -30.14 -1.21
N LYS A 68 -5.05 -29.95 0.09
CA LYS A 68 -6.06 -29.00 0.52
C LYS A 68 -5.73 -27.69 -0.19
N GLU A 69 -6.52 -27.33 -1.20
CA GLU A 69 -6.63 -25.94 -1.60
C GLU A 69 -6.85 -25.20 -0.30
N ASN A 70 -5.94 -24.28 0.04
CA ASN A 70 -6.17 -23.35 1.14
C ASN A 70 -7.54 -22.74 0.85
N ASP A 71 -8.55 -23.22 1.54
CA ASP A 71 -9.92 -22.82 1.36
C ASP A 71 -9.93 -21.35 1.73
N GLY A 72 -9.94 -20.46 0.72
CA GLY A 72 -9.66 -19.01 0.84
C GLY A 72 -10.55 -18.25 1.83
N ASN A 73 -11.46 -18.96 2.49
CA ASN A 73 -12.15 -18.59 3.70
C ASN A 73 -11.21 -18.47 4.94
N SER A 74 -10.02 -19.07 4.96
CA SER A 74 -9.09 -18.93 6.10
C SER A 74 -8.71 -17.48 6.37
N ASP A 75 -8.41 -16.74 5.31
CA ASP A 75 -8.01 -15.33 5.38
C ASP A 75 -9.17 -14.44 5.84
N LEU A 76 -10.40 -14.75 5.42
CA LEU A 76 -11.58 -14.01 5.87
C LEU A 76 -11.92 -14.28 7.34
N ARG A 77 -11.58 -15.49 7.83
CA ARG A 77 -11.85 -15.89 9.21
C ARG A 77 -11.06 -15.03 10.22
N SER A 78 -9.82 -14.68 9.91
CA SER A 78 -9.02 -13.78 10.78
C SER A 78 -9.64 -12.40 10.90
N VAL A 79 -10.24 -11.87 9.82
CA VAL A 79 -10.90 -10.56 9.84
C VAL A 79 -12.12 -10.56 10.76
N GLN A 80 -12.89 -11.66 10.76
CA GLN A 80 -14.08 -11.78 11.62
C GLN A 80 -13.70 -11.98 13.11
N GLU A 81 -12.48 -12.43 13.38
CA GLU A 81 -11.92 -12.59 14.72
C GLU A 81 -11.34 -11.29 15.29
N LEU A 82 -11.10 -10.27 14.44
CA LEU A 82 -10.62 -8.98 14.91
C LEU A 82 -11.63 -8.30 15.82
N GLN A 83 -11.11 -7.83 16.94
CA GLN A 83 -11.89 -7.11 17.91
C GLN A 83 -11.99 -5.65 17.48
N TRP A 84 -13.16 -5.26 16.96
CA TRP A 84 -13.47 -3.89 16.56
C TRP A 84 -14.39 -3.20 17.56
N VAL A 85 -14.16 -1.91 17.79
CA VAL A 85 -14.99 -1.02 18.58
C VAL A 85 -15.31 0.19 17.73
N ASP A 86 -16.59 0.51 17.63
CA ASP A 86 -17.05 1.65 16.86
C ASP A 86 -17.03 2.89 17.76
N LEU A 87 -16.12 3.81 17.44
CA LEU A 87 -15.93 5.07 18.15
C LEU A 87 -16.99 6.08 17.70
N LEU A 88 -17.08 6.28 16.40
CA LEU A 88 -17.98 7.26 15.79
C LEU A 88 -18.94 6.57 14.84
N VAL A 89 -20.24 6.61 15.15
CA VAL A 89 -21.29 5.95 14.37
C VAL A 89 -22.33 6.98 13.89
N PRO A 90 -22.58 7.06 12.56
CA PRO A 90 -23.59 7.93 11.98
C PRO A 90 -24.94 7.85 12.68
N GLN A 91 -25.56 9.01 12.93
CA GLN A 91 -26.90 9.16 13.51
C GLN A 91 -27.09 8.48 14.89
N THR A 92 -26.00 8.03 15.50
CA THR A 92 -26.00 7.22 16.72
C THR A 92 -25.17 7.90 17.80
N THR A 93 -23.89 8.16 17.53
CA THR A 93 -22.97 8.77 18.48
C THR A 93 -23.24 10.28 18.60
N PRO A 94 -23.65 10.80 19.78
CA PRO A 94 -23.87 12.23 19.97
C PRO A 94 -22.53 12.95 20.28
N VAL A 95 -22.14 13.87 19.40
CA VAL A 95 -20.91 14.66 19.54
C VAL A 95 -21.20 15.92 20.36
N LEU A 96 -20.41 16.14 21.42
CA LEU A 96 -20.51 17.33 22.27
C LEU A 96 -19.91 18.57 21.57
N PRO A 97 -20.46 19.78 21.79
CA PRO A 97 -19.93 21.00 21.21
C PRO A 97 -18.57 21.38 21.80
N GLU A 98 -17.84 22.23 21.07
CA GLU A 98 -16.57 22.83 21.51
C GLU A 98 -16.78 23.63 22.81
N GLY A 99 -15.81 23.56 23.74
CA GLY A 99 -15.88 24.21 25.05
C GLY A 99 -16.72 23.48 26.11
N GLY A 100 -17.35 22.36 25.73
CA GLY A 100 -18.16 21.53 26.62
C GLY A 100 -19.65 21.92 26.64
N GLY A 101 -20.49 20.91 26.84
CA GLY A 101 -21.95 21.05 26.88
C GLY A 101 -22.61 19.70 27.10
N THR A 102 -23.88 19.69 27.52
CA THR A 102 -24.60 18.43 27.82
C THR A 102 -25.38 17.88 26.63
N SER A 103 -25.74 18.75 25.66
CA SER A 103 -26.52 18.37 24.48
C SER A 103 -25.59 18.09 23.31
N GLY A 104 -25.35 16.80 23.06
CA GLY A 104 -24.61 16.36 21.88
C GLY A 104 -25.48 16.31 20.63
N THR A 105 -24.90 16.62 19.48
CA THR A 105 -25.58 16.54 18.17
C THR A 105 -25.22 15.23 17.49
N LYS A 106 -26.17 14.61 16.78
CA LYS A 106 -25.94 13.39 16.00
C LYS A 106 -25.58 13.75 14.56
N TRP A 107 -24.41 13.28 14.13
CA TRP A 107 -23.84 13.70 12.85
C TRP A 107 -24.11 12.64 11.77
N ASN A 108 -24.02 13.05 10.50
CA ASN A 108 -24.41 12.22 9.38
C ASN A 108 -23.34 11.23 8.94
N SER A 109 -22.07 11.58 9.11
CA SER A 109 -20.95 10.76 8.63
C SER A 109 -19.64 11.18 9.28
N PHE A 110 -18.63 10.31 9.28
CA PHE A 110 -17.30 10.55 9.82
C PHE A 110 -16.21 10.02 8.87
N PHE A 111 -15.22 10.85 8.54
CA PHE A 111 -14.19 10.57 7.53
C PHE A 111 -12.78 10.91 8.01
N ALA A 112 -11.78 10.59 7.20
CA ALA A 112 -10.38 11.03 7.36
C ALA A 112 -9.81 10.76 8.77
N PRO A 113 -9.69 9.48 9.18
CA PRO A 113 -9.18 9.12 10.50
C PRO A 113 -7.74 9.61 10.71
N SER A 114 -7.44 10.06 11.92
CA SER A 114 -6.09 10.37 12.39
C SER A 114 -5.92 9.90 13.83
N LEU A 115 -4.77 9.32 14.18
CA LEU A 115 -4.56 8.68 15.47
C LEU A 115 -3.20 9.09 16.05
N VAL A 116 -3.21 9.53 17.31
CA VAL A 116 -1.99 10.01 18.00
C VAL A 116 -1.99 9.57 19.47
N SER A 117 -0.80 9.40 20.04
CA SER A 117 -0.59 9.12 21.46
C SER A 117 0.26 10.20 22.12
N ALA A 118 -0.19 10.71 23.27
CA ALA A 118 0.56 11.66 24.08
C ALA A 118 0.14 11.52 25.56
N GLY A 119 1.08 11.63 26.50
CA GLY A 119 0.77 11.68 27.93
C GLY A 119 -0.12 10.55 28.48
N GLY A 120 -0.04 9.33 27.91
CA GLY A 120 -0.88 8.20 28.30
C GLY A 120 -2.34 8.27 27.80
N VAL A 121 -2.59 9.09 26.78
CA VAL A 121 -3.87 9.24 26.09
C VAL A 121 -3.65 8.97 24.61
N ILE A 122 -4.46 8.07 24.05
CA ILE A 122 -4.64 7.90 22.61
C ILE A 122 -5.83 8.76 22.19
N ALA A 123 -5.63 9.66 21.25
CA ALA A 123 -6.68 10.50 20.69
C ALA A 123 -6.97 10.08 19.24
N ALA A 124 -8.22 9.69 18.99
CA ALA A 124 -8.73 9.33 17.67
C ALA A 124 -9.54 10.50 17.11
N PHE A 125 -9.10 11.05 15.99
CA PHE A 125 -9.73 12.17 15.31
C PHE A 125 -10.44 11.71 14.05
N ALA A 126 -11.50 12.43 13.71
CA ALA A 126 -12.17 12.30 12.44
C ALA A 126 -12.76 13.63 12.01
N GLU A 127 -12.97 13.75 10.71
CA GLU A 127 -13.80 14.76 10.13
C GLU A 127 -15.26 14.35 10.25
N GLY A 128 -16.08 15.10 10.97
CA GLY A 128 -17.48 14.79 11.10
C GLY A 128 -18.38 15.70 10.26
N TYR A 129 -19.29 15.10 9.51
CA TYR A 129 -20.16 15.79 8.54
C TYR A 129 -21.60 15.94 9.01
N VAL A 130 -22.19 17.08 8.65
CA VAL A 130 -23.64 17.30 8.62
C VAL A 130 -24.06 17.60 7.19
N TYR A 131 -25.00 16.84 6.64
CA TYR A 131 -25.45 16.99 5.26
C TYR A 131 -26.20 18.31 5.04
N GLY A 132 -26.10 18.82 3.80
CA GLY A 132 -26.86 19.97 3.36
C GLY A 132 -28.37 19.70 3.33
N HIS A 133 -29.15 20.77 3.45
CA HIS A 133 -30.61 20.71 3.44
C HIS A 133 -31.17 21.40 2.19
N TYR A 134 -32.04 20.69 1.48
CA TYR A 134 -32.75 21.16 0.29
C TYR A 134 -34.22 21.41 0.60
N ASP A 135 -34.83 22.42 -0.01
CA ASP A 135 -36.28 22.60 0.05
C ASP A 135 -37.02 21.66 -0.94
N THR A 136 -38.33 21.83 -1.00
CA THR A 136 -39.22 21.08 -1.91
C THR A 136 -38.99 21.38 -3.39
N ASP A 137 -38.27 22.47 -3.71
CA ASP A 137 -37.93 22.87 -5.08
C ASP A 137 -36.50 22.40 -5.45
N ASP A 138 -35.91 21.49 -4.67
CA ASP A 138 -34.52 21.01 -4.78
C ASP A 138 -33.47 22.13 -4.68
N VAL A 139 -33.76 23.21 -3.95
CA VAL A 139 -32.83 24.32 -3.73
C VAL A 139 -32.08 24.14 -2.42
N LEU A 140 -30.74 24.18 -2.47
CA LEU A 140 -29.87 24.07 -1.30
C LEU A 140 -30.05 25.27 -0.34
N ILE A 141 -30.82 25.09 0.74
CA ILE A 141 -31.11 26.12 1.74
C ILE A 141 -30.00 26.23 2.79
N LYS A 142 -29.35 25.11 3.12
CA LYS A 142 -28.24 25.05 4.06
C LYS A 142 -27.16 24.17 3.47
N HIS A 143 -25.96 24.71 3.31
CA HIS A 143 -24.82 23.93 2.87
C HIS A 143 -24.45 22.85 3.90
N PHE A 144 -23.76 21.80 3.45
CA PHE A 144 -23.15 20.85 4.40
C PHE A 144 -22.07 21.58 5.22
N SER A 145 -21.85 21.10 6.44
CA SER A 145 -20.79 21.57 7.34
C SER A 145 -19.93 20.41 7.81
N SER A 146 -18.69 20.70 8.17
CA SER A 146 -17.75 19.70 8.67
C SER A 146 -16.88 20.28 9.77
N ASP A 147 -16.68 19.51 10.82
CA ASP A 147 -15.95 19.87 12.03
C ASP A 147 -14.95 18.75 12.36
N VAL A 148 -13.87 19.08 13.07
CA VAL A 148 -12.95 18.04 13.58
C VAL A 148 -13.46 17.56 14.93
N VAL A 149 -13.74 16.26 15.02
CA VAL A 149 -14.15 15.60 16.26
C VAL A 149 -13.04 14.71 16.77
N ALA A 150 -13.00 14.51 18.08
CA ALA A 150 -12.09 13.57 18.70
C ALA A 150 -12.77 12.74 19.79
N GLU A 151 -12.20 11.57 20.00
CA GLU A 151 -12.47 10.69 21.11
C GLU A 151 -11.16 10.26 21.77
N TYR A 152 -11.14 10.25 23.10
CA TYR A 152 -9.93 9.99 23.87
C TYR A 152 -10.02 8.69 24.65
N ILE A 153 -8.93 7.93 24.58
CA ILE A 153 -8.78 6.59 25.10
C ILE A 153 -7.56 6.59 26.02
N ASP A 154 -7.68 5.97 27.18
CA ASP A 154 -6.56 5.76 28.08
C ASP A 154 -5.65 4.68 27.47
N SER A 155 -4.37 4.98 27.26
CA SER A 155 -3.46 4.02 26.63
C SER A 155 -3.27 2.75 27.47
N SER A 156 -3.53 2.81 28.78
CA SER A 156 -3.43 1.66 29.69
C SER A 156 -4.63 0.70 29.65
N TRP A 157 -5.76 1.11 29.04
CA TRP A 157 -6.95 0.25 29.02
C TRP A 157 -6.70 -1.03 28.23
N ASP A 158 -7.19 -2.15 28.73
CA ASP A 158 -7.33 -3.35 27.92
C ASP A 158 -8.51 -3.22 26.95
N TRP A 159 -8.64 -4.18 26.04
CA TRP A 159 -9.72 -4.15 25.06
C TRP A 159 -11.11 -4.18 25.71
N SER A 160 -11.30 -5.02 26.74
CA SER A 160 -12.57 -5.18 27.45
C SER A 160 -13.01 -3.87 28.11
N THR A 161 -12.06 -3.15 28.71
CA THR A 161 -12.28 -1.85 29.33
C THR A 161 -12.67 -0.82 28.29
N LEU A 162 -11.94 -0.73 27.16
CA LEU A 162 -12.29 0.15 26.06
C LEU A 162 -13.70 -0.14 25.54
N ALA A 163 -13.99 -1.39 25.19
CA ALA A 163 -15.30 -1.79 24.69
C ALA A 163 -16.45 -1.55 25.69
N GLY A 164 -16.15 -1.64 26.99
CA GLY A 164 -17.07 -1.27 28.06
C GLY A 164 -17.31 0.24 28.12
N LYS A 165 -16.24 1.04 28.09
CA LYS A 165 -16.26 2.51 28.15
C LYS A 165 -17.04 3.12 26.99
N VAL A 166 -16.88 2.58 25.78
CA VAL A 166 -17.61 3.03 24.58
C VAL A 166 -19.12 2.92 24.70
N ARG A 167 -19.60 2.02 25.56
CA ARG A 167 -21.04 1.82 25.81
C ARG A 167 -21.58 2.70 26.94
N GLU A 168 -20.72 3.37 27.70
CA GLU A 168 -21.13 4.26 28.78
C GLU A 168 -21.66 5.57 28.22
N SER A 169 -22.82 6.02 28.72
CA SER A 169 -23.46 7.27 28.25
C SER A 169 -22.67 8.54 28.56
N THR A 170 -21.69 8.46 29.46
CA THR A 170 -20.79 9.55 29.86
C THR A 170 -19.60 9.68 28.93
N TRP A 171 -19.25 8.64 28.18
CA TRP A 171 -18.15 8.65 27.23
C TRP A 171 -18.70 9.06 25.86
N LYS A 172 -18.32 10.25 25.41
CA LYS A 172 -18.82 10.83 24.16
C LYS A 172 -17.68 11.55 23.45
N PRO A 173 -17.65 11.50 22.12
CA PRO A 173 -16.76 12.35 21.35
C PRO A 173 -17.18 13.80 21.47
N HIS A 174 -16.25 14.69 21.16
CA HIS A 174 -16.49 16.12 21.17
C HIS A 174 -15.85 16.80 19.97
N THR A 175 -16.36 17.97 19.62
CA THR A 175 -15.75 18.86 18.64
C THR A 175 -14.46 19.44 19.23
N VAL A 176 -13.37 19.35 18.49
CA VAL A 176 -12.07 19.98 18.78
C VAL A 176 -11.92 21.28 18.01
N LEU A 177 -12.31 21.26 16.73
CA LEU A 177 -12.38 22.44 15.89
C LEU A 177 -13.80 22.53 15.34
N GLY A 178 -14.53 23.55 15.77
CA GLY A 178 -15.89 23.81 15.33
C GLY A 178 -15.97 24.87 14.24
N THR A 179 -17.02 24.76 13.43
CA THR A 179 -17.43 25.83 12.52
C THR A 179 -18.28 26.81 13.31
N THR A 180 -17.78 28.04 13.48
CA THR A 180 -18.49 29.07 14.24
C THR A 180 -19.86 29.32 13.62
N ASP A 181 -20.86 29.45 14.50
CA ASP A 181 -22.28 29.63 14.22
C ASP A 181 -22.55 30.41 12.94
N GLY A 182 -23.51 29.93 12.13
CA GLY A 182 -23.92 30.49 10.82
C GLY A 182 -24.46 31.92 10.82
N ALA A 183 -24.04 32.75 11.77
CA ALA A 183 -24.01 34.20 11.66
C ALA A 183 -23.50 34.59 10.26
N ASN A 184 -24.31 35.39 9.57
CA ASN A 184 -24.00 35.94 8.24
C ASN A 184 -24.04 34.95 7.06
N ASN A 185 -24.91 33.94 7.07
CA ASN A 185 -25.09 33.06 5.91
C ASN A 185 -23.77 32.37 5.50
N ARG A 186 -22.94 32.01 6.48
CA ARG A 186 -21.66 31.31 6.28
C ARG A 186 -21.69 29.96 6.97
N VAL A 187 -21.00 29.00 6.36
CA VAL A 187 -20.79 27.66 6.89
C VAL A 187 -19.31 27.35 6.74
N GLY A 188 -18.64 27.03 7.84
CA GLY A 188 -17.27 26.54 7.76
C GLY A 188 -17.25 25.05 7.41
N ILE A 189 -16.13 24.61 6.86
CA ILE A 189 -15.83 23.21 6.59
C ILE A 189 -14.39 22.98 7.06
N LEU A 190 -14.18 21.99 7.92
CA LEU A 190 -12.88 21.55 8.38
C LEU A 190 -12.57 20.17 7.81
N LEU A 191 -11.38 20.00 7.25
CA LEU A 191 -11.02 18.85 6.42
C LEU A 191 -9.73 18.22 6.92
N ASN A 192 -9.59 16.90 6.70
CA ASN A 192 -8.31 16.18 6.80
C ASN A 192 -7.54 16.43 8.11
N PRO A 193 -8.10 16.11 9.30
CA PRO A 193 -7.36 16.23 10.54
C PRO A 193 -6.08 15.41 10.44
N THR A 194 -4.95 16.04 10.74
CA THR A 194 -3.61 15.45 10.66
C THR A 194 -2.89 15.73 11.96
N THR A 195 -2.40 14.68 12.63
CA THR A 195 -1.89 14.82 14.01
C THR A 195 -0.46 14.31 14.18
N THR A 196 0.29 14.95 15.08
CA THR A 196 1.58 14.47 15.58
C THR A 196 1.75 14.89 17.04
N THR A 197 2.80 14.43 17.71
CA THR A 197 2.98 14.59 19.16
C THR A 197 4.41 14.98 19.51
N LYS A 198 4.60 15.66 20.64
CA LYS A 198 5.90 15.81 21.30
C LYS A 198 5.72 15.93 22.81
N GLY A 199 6.14 14.91 23.55
CA GLY A 199 5.90 14.83 24.99
C GLY A 199 4.41 14.69 25.30
N ASN A 200 3.86 15.66 26.06
CA ASN A 200 2.42 15.72 26.38
C ASN A 200 1.63 16.61 25.42
N LYS A 201 2.30 17.19 24.40
CA LYS A 201 1.64 18.05 23.41
C LYS A 201 1.16 17.24 22.22
N VAL A 202 -0.07 17.52 21.78
CA VAL A 202 -0.65 17.07 20.53
C VAL A 202 -0.75 18.25 19.58
N PHE A 203 -0.21 18.11 18.38
CA PHE A 203 -0.34 19.09 17.30
C PHE A 203 -1.38 18.59 16.32
N LEU A 204 -2.44 19.38 16.09
CA LEU A 204 -3.50 19.06 15.14
C LEU A 204 -3.52 20.12 14.04
N LEU A 205 -3.29 19.67 12.81
CA LEU A 205 -3.40 20.47 11.60
C LEU A 205 -4.66 20.03 10.83
N ALA A 206 -5.46 20.99 10.36
CA ALA A 206 -6.62 20.72 9.53
C ALA A 206 -6.72 21.73 8.39
N GLY A 207 -7.30 21.28 7.28
CA GLY A 207 -7.79 22.16 6.23
C GLY A 207 -9.04 22.90 6.68
N SER A 208 -9.25 24.11 6.17
CA SER A 208 -10.46 24.87 6.42
C SER A 208 -10.89 25.65 5.19
N VAL A 209 -12.20 25.71 4.95
CA VAL A 209 -12.78 26.55 3.92
C VAL A 209 -14.12 27.09 4.40
N ASP A 210 -14.35 28.38 4.15
CA ASP A 210 -15.63 29.03 4.46
C ASP A 210 -16.51 29.06 3.21
N VAL A 211 -17.77 28.68 3.35
CA VAL A 211 -18.78 28.76 2.29
C VAL A 211 -19.80 29.82 2.65
N HIS A 212 -20.08 30.74 1.74
CA HIS A 212 -21.04 31.82 1.93
C HIS A 212 -22.22 31.72 0.96
N ASN A 213 -23.43 31.86 1.47
CA ASN A 213 -24.64 31.93 0.66
C ASN A 213 -24.82 33.35 0.10
N GLU A 214 -24.69 33.49 -1.22
CA GLU A 214 -24.86 34.76 -1.95
C GLU A 214 -26.33 35.04 -2.29
N SER A 215 -27.11 33.99 -2.60
CA SER A 215 -28.54 34.08 -2.96
C SER A 215 -29.20 32.70 -2.85
N ARG A 216 -30.54 32.62 -2.83
CA ARG A 216 -31.29 31.36 -2.63
C ARG A 216 -30.73 30.23 -3.52
N GLY A 217 -30.08 29.24 -2.90
CA GLY A 217 -29.47 28.09 -3.57
C GLY A 217 -28.03 28.24 -4.06
N ASN A 218 -27.50 29.47 -4.14
CA ASN A 218 -26.16 29.75 -4.64
C ASN A 218 -25.17 29.95 -3.47
N TRP A 219 -24.30 28.98 -3.30
CA TRP A 219 -23.26 28.95 -2.28
C TRP A 219 -21.90 29.10 -2.94
N LYS A 220 -21.09 30.01 -2.40
CA LYS A 220 -19.75 30.28 -2.89
C LYS A 220 -18.72 29.82 -1.88
N GLU A 221 -17.86 28.93 -2.33
CA GLU A 221 -16.73 28.44 -1.58
C GLU A 221 -15.60 29.48 -1.55
N GLY A 222 -14.98 29.63 -0.38
CA GLY A 222 -13.82 30.47 -0.14
C GLY A 222 -12.53 29.82 -0.65
N ARG A 223 -11.41 30.19 -0.02
CA ARG A 223 -10.11 29.58 -0.27
C ARG A 223 -9.78 28.59 0.83
N PHE A 224 -9.02 27.54 0.50
CA PHE A 224 -8.49 26.64 1.51
C PHE A 224 -7.39 27.33 2.33
N GLU A 225 -7.54 27.24 3.66
CA GLU A 225 -6.59 27.75 4.65
C GLU A 225 -6.24 26.63 5.65
N LEU A 226 -5.06 26.71 6.25
CA LEU A 226 -4.64 25.77 7.29
C LEU A 226 -4.95 26.32 8.68
N LYS A 227 -5.51 25.47 9.53
CA LYS A 227 -5.70 25.73 10.96
C LYS A 227 -4.84 24.76 11.75
N LEU A 228 -4.01 25.31 12.63
CA LEU A 228 -3.17 24.57 13.58
C LEU A 228 -3.65 24.88 14.99
N VAL A 229 -3.84 23.84 15.81
CA VAL A 229 -4.02 23.94 17.25
C VAL A 229 -3.08 22.99 17.97
N VAL A 230 -2.69 23.39 19.18
CA VAL A 230 -1.85 22.58 20.07
C VAL A 230 -2.66 22.25 21.31
N GLY A 231 -2.78 20.96 21.62
CA GLY A 231 -3.40 20.45 22.82
C GLY A 231 -2.35 19.99 23.81
N GLU A 232 -2.58 20.22 25.10
CA GLU A 232 -1.75 19.66 26.18
C GLU A 232 -2.56 18.59 26.91
N VAL A 233 -1.98 17.40 27.08
CA VAL A 233 -2.61 16.31 27.83
C VAL A 233 -2.57 16.63 29.33
N THR A 234 -3.75 16.87 29.89
CA THR A 234 -3.97 17.21 31.30
C THR A 234 -4.89 16.18 31.97
N LYS A 235 -4.75 14.90 31.60
CA LYS A 235 -5.58 13.79 32.09
C LYS A 235 -5.64 13.79 33.64
N PRO A 236 -6.80 14.10 34.24
CA PRO A 236 -6.93 14.11 35.70
C PRO A 236 -7.00 12.68 36.23
N SER A 237 -6.50 12.45 37.45
CA SER A 237 -6.47 11.12 38.08
C SER A 237 -7.85 10.56 38.44
N ALA A 238 -8.89 11.41 38.54
CA ALA A 238 -10.24 10.97 38.89
C ALA A 238 -11.34 11.96 38.45
N GLY A 239 -12.44 11.43 37.90
CA GLY A 239 -13.77 12.04 37.95
C GLY A 239 -14.22 12.87 36.74
N GLU A 240 -13.31 13.46 35.97
CA GLU A 240 -13.70 14.16 34.74
C GLU A 240 -13.87 13.18 33.57
N GLY A 241 -14.91 13.42 32.77
CA GLY A 241 -15.14 12.69 31.53
C GLY A 241 -13.97 12.85 30.56
N PRO A 242 -13.86 11.97 29.56
CA PRO A 242 -12.76 11.94 28.60
C PRO A 242 -12.53 13.31 27.95
N SER A 243 -13.59 14.08 27.65
CA SER A 243 -13.50 15.34 26.91
C SER A 243 -12.55 16.39 27.51
N GLY A 244 -12.25 16.33 28.82
CA GLY A 244 -11.33 17.24 29.49
C GLY A 244 -9.85 16.81 29.50
N TRP A 245 -9.52 15.66 28.90
CA TRP A 245 -8.15 15.11 29.01
C TRP A 245 -7.11 15.86 28.19
N ILE A 246 -7.53 16.59 27.16
CA ILE A 246 -6.66 17.43 26.34
C ILE A 246 -7.23 18.85 26.35
N THR A 247 -6.44 19.78 26.84
CA THR A 247 -6.78 21.22 26.81
C THR A 247 -6.20 21.82 25.54
N TRP A 248 -7.07 22.28 24.65
CA TRP A 248 -6.68 22.88 23.37
C TRP A 248 -6.41 24.38 23.50
N GLY A 249 -5.31 24.82 22.88
CA GLY A 249 -4.96 26.24 22.76
C GLY A 249 -5.70 26.94 21.63
N GLU A 250 -5.32 28.20 21.38
CA GLU A 250 -5.92 29.02 20.34
C GLU A 250 -5.58 28.52 18.92
N ILE A 251 -6.56 28.64 18.02
CA ILE A 251 -6.39 28.36 16.59
C ILE A 251 -5.44 29.38 15.97
N LYS A 252 -4.39 28.89 15.31
CA LYS A 252 -3.41 29.69 14.58
C LYS A 252 -3.31 29.24 13.13
N SER A 253 -2.95 30.18 12.24
CA SER A 253 -2.41 29.81 10.93
C SER A 253 -0.92 29.51 11.09
N PRO A 254 -0.40 28.38 10.58
CA PRO A 254 1.02 28.04 10.75
C PRO A 254 1.96 29.03 10.03
N PHE A 255 1.47 29.74 9.01
CA PHE A 255 2.23 30.76 8.30
C PHE A 255 1.33 31.87 7.71
N ASN A 256 1.96 32.94 7.23
CA ASN A 256 1.28 34.05 6.56
C ASN A 256 0.98 33.73 5.09
N LYS A 257 -0.13 34.27 4.57
CA LYS A 257 -0.58 34.05 3.18
C LYS A 257 0.48 34.39 2.11
N THR A 258 1.33 35.37 2.38
CA THR A 258 2.44 35.76 1.49
C THR A 258 3.49 34.67 1.34
N THR A 259 3.68 33.81 2.35
CA THR A 259 4.63 32.69 2.31
C THR A 259 4.27 31.69 1.22
N LEU A 260 2.97 31.39 1.06
CA LEU A 260 2.49 30.45 0.06
C LEU A 260 2.64 30.99 -1.37
N ALA A 261 2.29 32.26 -1.58
CA ALA A 261 2.45 32.93 -2.87
C ALA A 261 3.92 33.13 -3.28
N ALA A 262 4.81 33.30 -2.30
CA ALA A 262 6.26 33.41 -2.54
C ALA A 262 6.93 32.06 -2.81
N HIS A 263 6.23 30.94 -2.60
CA HIS A 263 6.77 29.61 -2.85
C HIS A 263 7.04 29.38 -4.34
N LYS A 264 8.02 28.53 -4.68
CA LYS A 264 8.48 28.32 -6.08
C LYS A 264 7.38 27.88 -7.04
N VAL A 265 6.40 27.11 -6.58
CA VAL A 265 5.24 26.69 -7.40
C VAL A 265 4.12 27.73 -7.48
N ASN A 266 4.29 28.92 -6.89
CA ASN A 266 3.30 30.00 -6.86
C ASN A 266 1.92 29.50 -6.40
N SER A 267 1.90 28.90 -5.20
CA SER A 267 0.72 28.26 -4.64
C SER A 267 -0.33 29.28 -4.22
N THR A 268 -1.58 29.01 -4.58
CA THR A 268 -2.72 29.87 -4.23
C THR A 268 -3.46 29.43 -2.98
N GLU A 269 -3.39 28.14 -2.66
CA GLU A 269 -4.08 27.52 -1.54
C GLU A 269 -3.40 26.19 -1.15
N CYS A 270 -3.60 25.75 0.09
CA CYS A 270 -3.03 24.52 0.62
C CYS A 270 -3.96 23.88 1.65
N ILE A 271 -3.90 22.57 1.75
CA ILE A 271 -4.69 21.75 2.68
C ILE A 271 -3.81 20.70 3.34
N ALA A 272 -4.18 20.32 4.57
CA ALA A 272 -3.58 19.18 5.25
C ALA A 272 -3.92 17.88 4.50
N SER A 273 -3.03 16.90 4.57
CA SER A 273 -3.20 15.67 3.78
C SER A 273 -4.11 14.63 4.44
N GLY A 274 -4.29 14.72 5.76
CA GLY A 274 -4.91 13.69 6.59
C GLY A 274 -3.88 12.71 7.14
N ASP A 275 -4.37 11.71 7.88
CA ASP A 275 -3.56 10.69 8.57
C ASP A 275 -2.62 11.30 9.64
N SER A 276 -1.35 10.92 9.68
CA SER A 276 -0.42 11.25 10.77
C SER A 276 0.78 12.04 10.24
N GLY A 277 1.21 13.01 11.05
CA GLY A 277 2.51 13.65 10.92
C GLY A 277 3.62 12.79 11.52
N VAL A 278 4.84 13.32 11.48
CA VAL A 278 6.04 12.64 11.99
C VAL A 278 6.71 13.52 13.04
N LEU A 279 7.07 12.93 14.17
CA LEU A 279 8.07 13.48 15.07
C LEU A 279 9.40 12.80 14.72
N MET A 280 10.33 13.57 14.17
CA MET A 280 11.64 13.04 13.80
C MET A 280 12.53 12.82 15.01
N GLU A 281 13.55 11.96 14.87
CA GLU A 281 14.52 11.63 15.91
C GLU A 281 15.27 12.86 16.46
N ASP A 282 15.46 13.90 15.63
CA ASP A 282 16.07 15.18 16.04
C ASP A 282 15.09 16.12 16.79
N GLY A 283 13.82 15.72 16.91
CA GLY A 283 12.76 16.46 17.56
C GLY A 283 11.97 17.40 16.64
N THR A 284 12.23 17.39 15.33
CA THR A 284 11.47 18.16 14.33
C THR A 284 10.06 17.61 14.14
N LEU A 285 9.07 18.50 14.13
CA LEU A 285 7.67 18.17 13.81
C LEU A 285 7.45 18.34 12.32
N VAL A 286 6.84 17.36 11.66
CA VAL A 286 6.59 17.38 10.21
C VAL A 286 5.16 16.97 9.90
N PHE A 287 4.49 17.73 9.03
CA PHE A 287 3.21 17.38 8.42
C PHE A 287 3.34 17.37 6.90
N SER A 288 2.56 16.51 6.24
CA SER A 288 2.42 16.51 4.80
C SER A 288 1.25 17.40 4.35
N LEU A 289 1.43 18.12 3.24
CA LEU A 289 0.45 19.05 2.68
C LEU A 289 0.22 18.76 1.20
N MET A 290 -0.97 19.15 0.73
CA MET A 290 -1.24 19.32 -0.69
C MET A 290 -1.43 20.81 -0.99
N ALA A 291 -0.70 21.32 -1.96
CA ALA A 291 -0.74 22.72 -2.36
C ALA A 291 -1.15 22.86 -3.83
N LYS A 292 -2.10 23.74 -4.11
CA LYS A 292 -2.55 24.04 -5.46
C LYS A 292 -1.89 25.29 -5.98
N SER A 293 -1.36 25.20 -7.19
CA SER A 293 -0.71 26.31 -7.88
C SER A 293 -1.69 27.12 -8.72
N GLY A 294 -1.26 28.30 -9.16
CA GLY A 294 -2.07 29.20 -9.98
C GLY A 294 -2.54 28.63 -11.33
N ASN A 295 -1.91 27.55 -11.83
CA ASN A 295 -2.35 26.86 -13.05
C ASN A 295 -3.45 25.80 -12.79
N GLY A 296 -3.80 25.53 -11.53
CA GLY A 296 -4.76 24.52 -11.10
C GLY A 296 -4.17 23.16 -10.70
N ASP A 297 -2.89 22.90 -10.99
CA ASP A 297 -2.21 21.66 -10.59
C ASP A 297 -1.95 21.65 -9.08
N VAL A 298 -2.08 20.45 -8.51
CA VAL A 298 -1.84 20.19 -7.09
C VAL A 298 -0.54 19.40 -6.92
N TYR A 299 0.22 19.77 -5.90
CA TYR A 299 1.52 19.21 -5.56
C TYR A 299 1.53 18.77 -4.10
N SER A 300 2.23 17.68 -3.80
CA SER A 300 2.51 17.26 -2.43
C SER A 300 3.81 17.87 -1.93
N MET A 301 3.82 18.31 -0.67
CA MET A 301 4.97 18.92 0.00
C MET A 301 4.89 18.68 1.51
N ILE A 302 5.82 19.24 2.28
CA ILE A 302 5.77 19.17 3.74
C ILE A 302 5.82 20.57 4.36
N ILE A 303 5.36 20.64 5.59
CA ILE A 303 5.58 21.75 6.51
C ILE A 303 6.20 21.21 7.79
N TYR A 304 7.17 21.92 8.34
CA TYR A 304 7.90 21.45 9.49
C TYR A 304 8.25 22.56 10.48
N SER A 305 8.51 22.17 11.72
CA SER A 305 8.88 23.05 12.83
C SER A 305 10.02 22.41 13.64
N THR A 306 11.10 23.17 13.82
CA THR A 306 12.27 22.78 14.63
C THR A 306 12.27 23.41 16.03
N ASP A 307 11.26 24.23 16.35
CA ASP A 307 11.16 25.01 17.59
C ASP A 307 9.84 24.74 18.34
N ASP A 308 9.45 23.47 18.43
CA ASP A 308 8.29 23.01 19.21
C ASP A 308 6.93 23.58 18.78
N GLY A 309 6.82 23.96 17.50
CA GLY A 309 5.59 24.42 16.88
C GLY A 309 5.41 25.94 16.91
N GLU A 310 6.42 26.69 17.35
CA GLU A 310 6.39 28.15 17.39
C GLU A 310 6.50 28.77 15.98
N LYS A 311 7.32 28.20 15.10
CA LYS A 311 7.48 28.64 13.71
C LYS A 311 7.45 27.46 12.75
N TRP A 312 6.67 27.62 11.68
CA TRP A 312 6.54 26.62 10.65
C TRP A 312 7.13 27.09 9.33
N SER A 313 7.90 26.21 8.70
CA SER A 313 8.52 26.41 7.39
C SER A 313 7.97 25.43 6.37
N LEU A 314 7.71 25.90 5.15
CA LEU A 314 7.36 25.05 4.01
C LEU A 314 8.63 24.50 3.36
N SER A 315 8.59 23.25 2.92
CA SER A 315 9.69 22.69 2.12
C SER A 315 9.82 23.42 0.79
N THR A 316 11.06 23.61 0.33
CA THR A 316 11.33 24.29 -0.96
C THR A 316 10.99 23.42 -2.17
N GLY A 317 11.21 22.11 -2.04
CA GLY A 317 10.89 21.11 -3.04
C GLY A 317 9.48 20.57 -2.87
N VAL A 318 8.95 20.03 -3.96
CA VAL A 318 7.60 19.46 -4.08
C VAL A 318 7.64 18.18 -4.90
N SER A 319 6.57 17.38 -4.84
CA SER A 319 6.36 16.26 -5.77
C SER A 319 6.16 16.77 -7.22
N PRO A 320 6.12 15.87 -8.22
CA PRO A 320 5.54 16.21 -9.52
C PRO A 320 4.07 16.66 -9.40
N ALA A 321 3.58 17.34 -10.44
CA ALA A 321 2.18 17.75 -10.53
C ALA A 321 1.25 16.54 -10.47
N LYS A 322 0.08 16.73 -9.84
CA LYS A 322 -0.98 15.73 -9.69
C LYS A 322 -0.57 14.46 -8.95
N CYS A 323 0.40 14.58 -8.06
CA CYS A 323 0.72 13.60 -7.04
C CYS A 323 0.12 14.06 -5.71
N LEU A 324 -0.85 13.31 -5.21
CA LEU A 324 -1.75 13.70 -4.12
C LEU A 324 -1.64 12.74 -2.93
N ARG A 325 -2.35 13.07 -1.85
CA ARG A 325 -2.48 12.27 -0.63
C ARG A 325 -1.12 11.79 -0.10
N PRO A 326 -0.21 12.70 0.28
CA PRO A 326 1.10 12.30 0.78
C PRO A 326 1.02 11.68 2.18
N ARG A 327 1.65 10.52 2.37
CA ARG A 327 1.88 9.89 3.68
C ARG A 327 3.38 9.88 3.94
N ILE A 328 3.81 10.27 5.14
CA ILE A 328 5.23 10.49 5.44
C ILE A 328 5.71 9.65 6.62
N THR A 329 6.98 9.26 6.60
CA THR A 329 7.63 8.59 7.74
C THR A 329 9.15 8.77 7.72
N GLU A 330 9.83 8.62 8.85
CA GLU A 330 11.29 8.75 8.94
C GLU A 330 11.99 7.39 8.90
N TRP A 331 12.82 7.17 7.88
CA TRP A 331 13.59 5.94 7.70
C TRP A 331 15.07 6.25 7.47
N GLU A 332 15.95 5.68 8.30
CA GLU A 332 17.42 5.80 8.19
C GLU A 332 17.92 7.25 7.96
N GLY A 333 17.41 8.20 8.77
CA GLY A 333 17.77 9.62 8.69
C GLY A 333 17.21 10.35 7.47
N SER A 334 16.27 9.74 6.77
CA SER A 334 15.63 10.30 5.56
C SER A 334 14.12 10.34 5.76
N LEU A 335 13.48 11.35 5.21
CA LEU A 335 12.04 11.45 5.17
C LEU A 335 11.52 10.75 3.91
N LEU A 336 10.67 9.76 4.09
CA LEU A 336 9.95 9.10 3.00
C LEU A 336 8.59 9.76 2.81
N MET A 337 8.15 9.85 1.55
CA MET A 337 6.83 10.33 1.18
C MET A 337 6.21 9.41 0.13
N ILE A 338 5.13 8.73 0.48
CA ILE A 338 4.28 8.01 -0.47
C ILE A 338 3.27 8.99 -1.06
N VAL A 339 3.12 9.03 -2.38
CA VAL A 339 2.11 9.85 -3.07
C VAL A 339 1.36 9.06 -4.15
N ASP A 340 0.09 9.40 -4.31
CA ASP A 340 -0.77 8.86 -5.37
C ASP A 340 -0.75 9.79 -6.59
N CYS A 341 -0.10 9.38 -7.66
CA CYS A 341 0.00 10.15 -8.90
C CYS A 341 -0.96 9.61 -9.98
N GLU A 342 -1.14 10.37 -11.07
CA GLU A 342 -1.91 9.90 -12.25
C GLU A 342 -1.38 8.58 -12.82
N ASP A 343 -0.09 8.28 -12.68
CA ASP A 343 0.53 7.03 -13.17
C ASP A 343 0.72 5.99 -12.07
N GLY A 344 0.02 6.10 -10.94
CA GLY A 344 0.11 5.18 -9.80
C GLY A 344 0.84 5.75 -8.58
N GLN A 345 1.09 4.90 -7.58
CA GLN A 345 1.68 5.26 -6.30
C GLN A 345 3.22 5.21 -6.36
N ARG A 346 3.86 6.26 -5.86
CA ARG A 346 5.32 6.44 -5.86
C ARG A 346 5.83 6.74 -4.47
N VAL A 347 7.09 6.39 -4.21
CA VAL A 347 7.79 6.71 -2.96
C VAL A 347 8.93 7.68 -3.27
N TYR A 348 8.99 8.78 -2.53
CA TYR A 348 10.10 9.73 -2.58
C TYR A 348 10.86 9.73 -1.27
N GLU A 349 12.14 10.06 -1.35
CA GLU A 349 13.05 10.19 -0.21
C GLU A 349 13.73 11.56 -0.26
N SER A 350 13.87 12.16 0.92
CA SER A 350 14.56 13.42 1.15
C SER A 350 15.46 13.32 2.38
N ARG A 351 16.72 13.77 2.26
CA ARG A 351 17.65 13.96 3.39
C ARG A 351 17.83 15.42 3.80
N ASP A 352 17.15 16.35 3.13
CA ASP A 352 17.33 17.80 3.25
C ASP A 352 16.01 18.54 3.54
N MET A 353 15.13 17.88 4.31
CA MET A 353 13.82 18.37 4.75
C MET A 353 12.92 18.86 3.59
N GLY A 354 12.92 18.10 2.51
CA GLY A 354 12.08 18.32 1.34
C GLY A 354 12.60 19.42 0.41
N THR A 355 13.89 19.78 0.50
CA THR A 355 14.51 20.67 -0.49
C THR A 355 14.66 19.95 -1.82
N THR A 356 15.05 18.68 -1.78
CA THR A 356 15.11 17.78 -2.93
C THR A 356 14.37 16.48 -2.62
N TRP A 357 13.54 16.04 -3.56
CA TRP A 357 12.84 14.76 -3.50
C TRP A 357 13.39 13.85 -4.58
N THR A 358 13.89 12.69 -4.17
CA THR A 358 14.43 11.68 -5.07
C THR A 358 13.55 10.44 -5.06
N GLU A 359 13.39 9.81 -6.22
CA GLU A 359 12.53 8.65 -6.36
C GLU A 359 13.15 7.43 -5.63
N ALA A 360 12.49 6.98 -4.56
CA ALA A 360 13.01 5.98 -3.63
C ALA A 360 12.62 4.55 -4.08
N VAL A 361 12.99 4.16 -5.30
CA VAL A 361 12.52 2.90 -5.93
C VAL A 361 12.92 1.64 -5.15
N ARG A 362 14.05 1.68 -4.44
CA ARG A 362 14.52 0.57 -3.59
C ARG A 362 13.78 0.50 -2.26
N THR A 363 13.43 1.66 -1.72
CA THR A 363 12.83 1.76 -0.39
C THR A 363 11.34 1.52 -0.49
N LEU A 364 10.79 0.67 0.40
CA LEU A 364 9.37 0.28 0.33
C LEU A 364 8.98 -0.27 -1.05
N SER A 365 9.81 -1.18 -1.60
CA SER A 365 9.63 -1.72 -2.95
C SER A 365 8.21 -2.31 -3.19
N GLY A 366 7.55 -2.85 -2.16
CA GLY A 366 6.17 -3.35 -2.22
C GLY A 366 5.09 -2.30 -2.50
N VAL A 367 5.37 -1.03 -2.20
CA VAL A 367 4.41 0.10 -2.26
C VAL A 367 4.31 0.69 -3.67
N TRP A 368 5.33 0.47 -4.48
CA TRP A 368 5.39 0.99 -5.84
C TRP A 368 4.30 0.40 -6.73
N THR A 369 3.43 1.26 -7.25
CA THR A 369 2.39 0.87 -8.21
C THR A 369 2.48 1.74 -9.46
N LYS A 370 2.55 1.11 -10.64
CA LYS A 370 2.49 1.79 -11.94
C LYS A 370 1.56 0.98 -12.86
N PRO A 371 0.25 1.27 -12.88
CA PRO A 371 -0.70 0.53 -13.71
C PRO A 371 -0.42 0.70 -15.21
N GLN A 372 -0.86 -0.26 -16.02
CA GLN A 372 -0.77 -0.16 -17.47
C GLN A 372 -1.79 0.87 -18.01
N PRO A 373 -1.51 1.56 -19.13
CA PRO A 373 -2.54 2.30 -19.85
C PRO A 373 -3.74 1.38 -20.19
N GLY A 374 -4.93 1.74 -19.70
CA GLY A 374 -6.15 0.96 -19.88
C GLY A 374 -6.46 -0.02 -18.74
N ASP A 375 -5.52 -0.29 -17.83
CA ASP A 375 -5.82 -1.02 -16.62
C ASP A 375 -6.67 -0.16 -15.69
N SER A 376 -7.96 -0.46 -15.63
CA SER A 376 -8.89 0.17 -14.67
C SER A 376 -8.59 -0.20 -13.21
N LYS A 377 -7.58 -1.05 -12.96
CA LYS A 377 -7.10 -1.46 -11.62
C LYS A 377 -6.32 -0.35 -10.89
N LYS A 378 -6.44 0.91 -11.33
CA LYS A 378 -5.71 2.12 -10.91
C LYS A 378 -5.78 2.47 -9.41
N GLY A 379 -6.45 1.67 -8.57
CA GLY A 379 -6.67 1.94 -7.15
C GLY A 379 -6.62 0.70 -6.25
N SER A 380 -6.18 -0.47 -6.75
CA SER A 380 -6.37 -1.71 -6.01
C SER A 380 -5.27 -2.04 -5.01
N LEU A 381 -4.03 -1.57 -5.14
CA LEU A 381 -2.94 -1.98 -4.23
C LEU A 381 -2.29 -0.80 -3.49
N HIS A 382 -3.02 0.30 -3.32
CA HIS A 382 -2.49 1.48 -2.64
C HIS A 382 -2.22 1.20 -1.17
N VAL A 383 -1.12 1.77 -0.67
CA VAL A 383 -0.91 1.94 0.77
C VAL A 383 -1.78 3.08 1.29
N GLU A 384 -2.46 2.81 2.40
CA GLU A 384 -3.39 3.72 3.05
C GLU A 384 -2.80 4.40 4.29
N ALA A 385 -2.03 3.64 5.07
CA ALA A 385 -1.36 4.12 6.28
C ALA A 385 0.08 3.58 6.30
N LEU A 386 1.02 4.39 6.79
CA LEU A 386 2.43 4.05 6.94
C LEU A 386 2.97 4.61 8.26
N ILE A 387 3.64 3.78 9.04
CA ILE A 387 4.41 4.21 10.21
C ILE A 387 5.75 3.48 10.29
N THR A 388 6.65 4.02 11.11
CA THR A 388 7.86 3.33 11.57
C THR A 388 7.76 3.00 13.04
N ALA A 389 8.28 1.84 13.43
CA ALA A 389 8.29 1.38 14.80
C ALA A 389 9.57 0.63 15.12
N THR A 390 9.96 0.61 16.40
CA THR A 390 11.00 -0.27 16.91
C THR A 390 10.35 -1.38 17.71
N ILE A 391 10.41 -2.61 17.18
CA ILE A 391 9.79 -3.82 17.76
C ILE A 391 10.89 -4.88 17.85
N GLU A 392 10.97 -5.61 18.96
CA GLU A 392 12.06 -6.57 19.22
C GLU A 392 13.47 -5.97 19.03
N GLY A 393 13.63 -4.68 19.36
CA GLY A 393 14.89 -3.93 19.19
C GLY A 393 15.27 -3.65 17.73
N ARG A 394 14.39 -3.92 16.75
CA ARG A 394 14.60 -3.69 15.32
C ARG A 394 13.68 -2.59 14.81
N LYS A 395 14.24 -1.63 14.06
CA LYS A 395 13.46 -0.60 13.37
C LYS A 395 12.83 -1.21 12.11
N VAL A 396 11.52 -1.05 11.97
CA VAL A 396 10.72 -1.57 10.85
C VAL A 396 9.70 -0.54 10.39
N MET A 397 9.23 -0.71 9.16
CA MET A 397 8.05 -0.01 8.64
C MET A 397 6.83 -0.95 8.71
N LEU A 398 5.71 -0.39 9.16
CA LEU A 398 4.40 -1.03 9.16
C LEU A 398 3.47 -0.26 8.26
N TYR A 399 2.74 -0.95 7.40
CA TYR A 399 1.81 -0.29 6.50
C TYR A 399 0.55 -1.12 6.23
N ILE A 400 -0.55 -0.40 5.95
CA ILE A 400 -1.80 -0.99 5.46
C ILE A 400 -1.84 -0.85 3.95
N GLN A 401 -1.97 -1.97 3.26
CA GLN A 401 -2.08 -2.01 1.80
C GLN A 401 -3.40 -2.62 1.38
N ARG A 402 -4.07 -2.02 0.40
CA ARG A 402 -5.18 -2.69 -0.28
C ARG A 402 -4.69 -3.96 -0.98
N GLY A 403 -5.52 -4.99 -0.97
CA GLY A 403 -5.21 -6.29 -1.56
C GLY A 403 -6.44 -7.03 -2.06
N TYR A 404 -6.22 -7.93 -3.01
CA TYR A 404 -7.21 -8.87 -3.50
C TYR A 404 -7.45 -9.97 -2.48
N THR A 405 -8.72 -10.33 -2.29
CA THR A 405 -9.13 -11.60 -1.70
C THR A 405 -9.22 -12.66 -2.78
N SER A 406 -9.04 -13.94 -2.41
CA SER A 406 -9.09 -15.04 -3.39
C SER A 406 -10.42 -15.08 -4.14
N GLY A 407 -10.35 -15.18 -5.47
CA GLY A 407 -11.52 -15.20 -6.36
C GLY A 407 -12.07 -13.83 -6.74
N GLU A 408 -11.60 -12.73 -6.11
CA GLU A 408 -12.06 -11.38 -6.42
C GLU A 408 -11.17 -10.65 -7.42
N LYS A 409 -11.81 -9.83 -8.27
CA LYS A 409 -11.11 -9.03 -9.30
C LYS A 409 -10.77 -7.61 -8.86
N ARG A 410 -11.23 -7.23 -7.66
CA ARG A 410 -10.98 -5.92 -7.05
C ARG A 410 -10.31 -6.16 -5.70
N ALA A 411 -9.50 -5.20 -5.29
CA ALA A 411 -8.93 -5.26 -3.96
C ALA A 411 -9.95 -4.76 -2.96
N THR A 412 -10.46 -5.71 -2.20
CA THR A 412 -11.54 -5.54 -1.25
C THR A 412 -11.07 -5.77 0.18
N ALA A 413 -9.78 -6.02 0.39
CA ALA A 413 -9.21 -6.22 1.70
C ALA A 413 -8.05 -5.27 1.99
N LEU A 414 -7.83 -5.01 3.27
CA LEU A 414 -6.67 -4.30 3.79
C LEU A 414 -5.74 -5.32 4.44
N TYR A 415 -4.49 -5.34 4.00
CA TYR A 415 -3.44 -6.21 4.52
C TYR A 415 -2.48 -5.40 5.38
N LEU A 416 -2.13 -5.95 6.54
CA LEU A 416 -1.05 -5.42 7.36
C LEU A 416 0.28 -6.05 6.93
N TRP A 417 1.26 -5.18 6.71
CA TRP A 417 2.60 -5.55 6.31
C TRP A 417 3.64 -5.05 7.29
N VAL A 418 4.71 -5.85 7.46
CA VAL A 418 5.94 -5.45 8.15
C VAL A 418 7.14 -5.60 7.23
N THR A 419 8.04 -4.62 7.21
CA THR A 419 9.26 -4.66 6.41
C THR A 419 10.43 -3.96 7.10
N ASP A 420 11.63 -4.51 6.93
CA ASP A 420 12.90 -3.88 7.31
C ASP A 420 13.66 -3.32 6.09
N ASN A 421 12.94 -3.08 4.99
CA ASN A 421 13.44 -2.68 3.68
C ASN A 421 14.16 -3.77 2.86
N ASN A 422 14.49 -4.92 3.46
CA ASN A 422 15.01 -6.09 2.72
C ASN A 422 13.95 -7.18 2.60
N ARG A 423 13.30 -7.52 3.71
CA ARG A 423 12.23 -8.53 3.82
C ARG A 423 10.90 -7.84 3.96
N SER A 424 9.84 -8.51 3.53
CA SER A 424 8.47 -8.04 3.70
C SER A 424 7.61 -9.24 4.05
N PHE A 425 6.86 -9.14 5.13
CA PHE A 425 5.95 -10.18 5.59
C PHE A 425 4.53 -9.62 5.68
N SER A 426 3.57 -10.35 5.12
CA SER A 426 2.14 -10.05 5.23
C SER A 426 1.53 -10.87 6.34
N LEU A 427 0.80 -10.21 7.24
CA LEU A 427 0.10 -10.89 8.32
C LEU A 427 -1.25 -11.49 7.89
N GLY A 428 -1.69 -11.16 6.68
CA GLY A 428 -3.04 -11.43 6.19
C GLY A 428 -3.92 -10.17 6.23
N PRO A 429 -5.20 -10.33 5.83
CA PRO A 429 -6.12 -9.21 5.84
C PRO A 429 -6.51 -8.85 7.27
N VAL A 430 -6.53 -7.55 7.56
CA VAL A 430 -7.04 -6.95 8.79
C VAL A 430 -8.40 -6.30 8.62
N ALA A 431 -8.90 -6.18 7.39
CA ALA A 431 -10.24 -5.67 7.13
C ALA A 431 -10.71 -6.10 5.72
N THR A 432 -11.99 -6.42 5.52
CA THR A 432 -12.56 -6.85 4.22
C THR A 432 -13.91 -6.18 3.91
N GLU A 433 -14.11 -5.81 2.65
CA GLU A 433 -15.32 -5.18 2.12
C GLU A 433 -16.51 -6.16 2.11
N ASN A 434 -17.35 -6.11 3.15
CA ASN A 434 -18.48 -7.05 3.29
C ASN A 434 -19.78 -6.54 2.61
N ALA A 435 -19.78 -6.39 1.28
CA ALA A 435 -20.88 -5.87 0.44
C ALA A 435 -21.14 -4.36 0.54
N VAL A 436 -20.35 -3.67 1.36
CA VAL A 436 -20.46 -2.23 1.60
C VAL A 436 -19.27 -1.55 0.95
N ARG A 437 -19.46 -0.53 0.11
CA ARG A 437 -18.32 0.21 -0.46
C ARG A 437 -17.47 0.77 0.67
N TRP A 438 -16.18 0.43 0.69
CA TRP A 438 -15.25 1.03 1.64
C TRP A 438 -14.38 2.03 0.90
N GLU A 439 -14.38 3.29 1.35
CA GLU A 439 -13.17 4.08 1.30
C GLU A 439 -12.21 3.57 2.37
N PHE A 440 -11.07 3.04 1.93
CA PHE A 440 -10.08 2.40 2.79
C PHE A 440 -9.20 3.42 3.53
N ALA A 441 -9.75 4.54 3.99
CA ALA A 441 -8.96 5.47 4.79
C ALA A 441 -8.66 4.84 6.16
N SER A 442 -7.36 4.71 6.46
CA SER A 442 -6.85 4.06 7.66
C SER A 442 -5.82 4.96 8.33
N SER A 443 -5.67 4.84 9.64
CA SER A 443 -4.53 5.39 10.38
C SER A 443 -3.95 4.33 11.30
N LEU A 444 -2.62 4.18 11.28
CA LEU A 444 -1.89 3.22 12.11
C LEU A 444 -1.17 3.97 13.24
N LEU A 445 -1.12 3.34 14.42
CA LEU A 445 -0.35 3.84 15.56
C LEU A 445 0.29 2.68 16.31
N TYR A 446 1.60 2.77 16.53
CA TYR A 446 2.31 1.93 17.50
C TYR A 446 2.70 2.79 18.71
N SER A 447 2.17 2.47 19.88
CA SER A 447 2.41 3.22 21.12
C SER A 447 2.31 2.29 22.32
N ASP A 448 3.13 2.52 23.34
CA ASP A 448 3.11 1.77 24.62
C ASP A 448 3.13 0.24 24.44
N GLY A 449 3.87 -0.25 23.44
CA GLY A 449 3.95 -1.68 23.11
C GLY A 449 2.68 -2.27 22.49
N ASN A 450 1.74 -1.44 22.02
CA ASN A 450 0.50 -1.86 21.38
C ASN A 450 0.42 -1.32 19.95
N LEU A 451 -0.19 -2.10 19.06
CA LEU A 451 -0.48 -1.72 17.67
C LEU A 451 -1.97 -1.47 17.49
N HIS A 452 -2.31 -0.31 16.93
CA HIS A 452 -3.67 0.16 16.74
C HIS A 452 -3.93 0.48 15.27
N LEU A 453 -5.15 0.15 14.82
CA LEU A 453 -5.65 0.49 13.50
C LEU A 453 -6.99 1.23 13.66
N LEU A 454 -7.01 2.48 13.24
CA LEU A 454 -8.23 3.28 13.11
C LEU A 454 -8.70 3.21 11.65
N GLN A 455 -9.95 2.79 11.45
CA GLN A 455 -10.49 2.50 10.13
C GLN A 455 -11.78 3.27 9.88
N GLN A 456 -11.85 3.95 8.73
CA GLN A 456 -13.12 4.43 8.19
C GLN A 456 -13.88 3.27 7.54
N ARG A 457 -15.17 3.14 7.87
CA ARG A 457 -16.08 2.13 7.31
C ARG A 457 -17.35 2.81 6.83
N ASP A 458 -17.50 2.92 5.53
CA ASP A 458 -18.71 3.51 4.95
C ASP A 458 -19.83 2.47 4.93
N ASN A 459 -21.08 2.94 4.94
CA ASN A 459 -22.27 2.17 4.62
C ASN A 459 -23.39 3.05 4.04
N ASP A 460 -24.55 2.45 3.78
CA ASP A 460 -25.73 3.15 3.24
C ASP A 460 -26.26 4.27 4.14
N LYS A 461 -25.89 4.27 5.43
CA LYS A 461 -26.26 5.28 6.43
C LYS A 461 -25.19 6.35 6.64
N GLY A 462 -24.01 6.19 6.06
CA GLY A 462 -22.84 7.06 6.22
C GLY A 462 -21.61 6.31 6.72
N SER A 463 -20.55 7.07 6.98
CA SER A 463 -19.23 6.56 7.36
C SER A 463 -19.03 6.56 8.87
N ALA A 464 -18.59 5.43 9.39
CA ALA A 464 -18.23 5.22 10.79
C ALA A 464 -16.71 5.15 10.95
N ILE A 465 -16.23 5.43 12.16
CA ILE A 465 -14.82 5.27 12.53
C ILE A 465 -14.74 4.20 13.61
N SER A 466 -13.95 3.17 13.32
CA SER A 466 -13.77 2.02 14.20
C SER A 466 -12.30 1.82 14.53
N LEU A 467 -12.03 1.45 15.77
CA LEU A 467 -10.70 1.15 16.27
C LEU A 467 -10.57 -0.35 16.50
N SER A 468 -9.44 -0.92 16.11
CA SER A 468 -9.01 -2.26 16.45
C SER A 468 -7.65 -2.21 17.15
N ARG A 469 -7.45 -3.10 18.14
CA ARG A 469 -6.14 -3.37 18.73
C ARG A 469 -5.61 -4.67 18.15
N LEU A 470 -4.56 -4.56 17.33
CA LEU A 470 -3.98 -5.65 16.55
C LEU A 470 -3.04 -6.51 17.40
N THR A 471 -3.58 -7.09 18.49
CA THR A 471 -2.79 -7.77 19.54
C THR A 471 -2.18 -9.08 19.06
N GLU A 472 -2.96 -9.92 18.37
CA GLU A 472 -2.47 -11.21 17.87
C GLU A 472 -1.57 -11.02 16.65
N GLU A 473 -1.84 -9.99 15.84
CA GLU A 473 -1.00 -9.56 14.74
C GLU A 473 0.36 -9.06 15.26
N LEU A 474 0.37 -8.24 16.32
CA LEU A 474 1.62 -7.76 16.91
C LEU A 474 2.48 -8.92 17.44
N LYS A 475 1.89 -9.91 18.12
CA LYS A 475 2.62 -11.12 18.56
C LYS A 475 3.23 -11.89 17.38
N LYS A 476 2.51 -11.98 16.25
CA LYS A 476 3.04 -12.59 15.02
C LYS A 476 4.20 -11.76 14.46
N ILE A 477 4.09 -10.42 14.45
CA ILE A 477 5.19 -9.52 14.05
C ILE A 477 6.42 -9.79 14.93
N GLU A 478 6.28 -9.79 16.26
CA GLU A 478 7.38 -10.07 17.20
C GLU A 478 8.05 -11.41 16.90
N SER A 479 7.27 -12.48 16.68
CA SER A 479 7.79 -13.79 16.32
C SER A 479 8.57 -13.79 14.99
N VAL A 480 8.06 -13.10 13.97
CA VAL A 480 8.73 -12.96 12.67
C VAL A 480 10.04 -12.17 12.80
N LEU A 481 10.02 -11.04 13.52
CA LEU A 481 11.22 -10.20 13.72
C LEU A 481 12.29 -10.89 14.57
N SER A 482 11.87 -11.67 15.57
CA SER A 482 12.78 -12.52 16.34
C SER A 482 13.45 -13.56 15.44
N THR A 483 12.68 -14.20 14.55
CA THR A 483 13.20 -15.13 13.55
C THR A 483 14.21 -14.45 12.63
N TRP A 484 13.89 -13.28 12.09
CA TRP A 484 14.81 -12.52 11.23
C TRP A 484 16.14 -12.22 11.92
N SER A 485 16.09 -11.81 13.18
CA SER A 485 17.30 -11.48 13.95
C SER A 485 18.14 -12.73 14.25
N GLN A 486 17.50 -13.83 14.61
CA GLN A 486 18.19 -15.12 14.83
C GLN A 486 18.88 -15.62 13.56
N LYS A 487 18.20 -15.53 12.40
CA LYS A 487 18.74 -15.94 11.11
C LYS A 487 19.88 -15.03 10.64
N ASP A 488 19.76 -13.71 10.83
CA ASP A 488 20.85 -12.78 10.53
C ASP A 488 22.11 -13.10 11.34
N VAL A 489 21.97 -13.39 12.64
CA VAL A 489 23.09 -13.80 13.49
C VAL A 489 23.67 -15.15 13.05
N PHE A 490 22.83 -16.11 12.68
CA PHE A 490 23.26 -17.41 12.18
C PHE A 490 24.09 -17.30 10.90
N PHE A 491 23.60 -16.60 9.88
CA PHE A 491 24.31 -16.43 8.62
C PHE A 491 25.59 -15.60 8.77
N SER A 492 25.57 -14.55 9.60
CA SER A 492 26.76 -13.75 9.89
C SER A 492 27.87 -14.57 10.54
N LYS A 493 27.54 -15.56 11.39
CA LYS A 493 28.52 -16.50 11.97
C LYS A 493 29.18 -17.41 10.94
N LEU A 494 28.57 -17.60 9.78
CA LEU A 494 29.11 -18.34 8.64
C LEU A 494 29.76 -17.44 7.60
N SER A 495 30.03 -16.17 7.95
CA SER A 495 30.56 -15.14 7.05
C SER A 495 29.64 -14.83 5.85
N ILE A 496 28.39 -15.27 5.87
CA ILE A 496 27.41 -15.01 4.81
C ILE A 496 26.89 -13.58 4.96
N PRO A 497 26.93 -12.74 3.90
CA PRO A 497 26.47 -11.37 3.99
C PRO A 497 24.95 -11.33 4.22
N THR A 498 24.51 -10.57 5.22
CA THR A 498 23.07 -10.35 5.51
C THR A 498 22.54 -9.08 4.85
N ALA A 499 23.43 -8.18 4.43
CA ALA A 499 23.06 -6.94 3.75
C ALA A 499 22.37 -7.25 2.41
N GLY A 500 21.09 -6.87 2.30
CA GLY A 500 20.27 -7.12 1.13
C GLY A 500 19.74 -8.55 1.01
N LEU A 501 19.90 -9.40 2.04
CA LEU A 501 19.40 -10.77 2.02
C LEU A 501 17.89 -10.79 2.27
N VAL A 502 17.14 -11.26 1.27
CA VAL A 502 15.67 -11.23 1.22
C VAL A 502 15.06 -12.55 1.69
N ALA A 503 15.57 -13.68 1.20
CA ALA A 503 15.02 -15.00 1.49
C ALA A 503 16.10 -16.08 1.37
N VAL A 504 15.92 -17.18 2.11
CA VAL A 504 16.83 -18.33 2.08
C VAL A 504 16.03 -19.63 2.10
N LEU A 505 16.30 -20.53 1.14
CA LEU A 505 15.79 -21.90 1.15
C LEU A 505 16.97 -22.84 1.46
N SER A 506 17.00 -23.39 2.67
CA SER A 506 18.07 -24.30 3.12
C SER A 506 17.45 -25.57 3.69
N ASP A 507 17.15 -25.64 4.99
CA ASP A 507 16.83 -26.93 5.64
C ASP A 507 15.32 -27.19 5.84
N ALA A 508 14.48 -26.15 5.81
CA ALA A 508 13.05 -26.25 6.10
C ALA A 508 12.19 -26.77 4.92
N ALA A 509 12.55 -27.91 4.33
CA ALA A 509 11.83 -28.52 3.21
C ALA A 509 10.94 -29.71 3.62
N ASN A 510 9.75 -29.80 3.01
CA ASN A 510 8.86 -30.96 3.04
C ASN A 510 8.56 -31.43 1.59
N ASN A 511 7.63 -32.37 1.42
CA ASN A 511 7.34 -32.98 0.11
C ASN A 511 6.78 -31.99 -0.93
N ASP A 512 6.06 -30.96 -0.49
CA ASP A 512 5.30 -30.04 -1.38
C ASP A 512 5.77 -28.58 -1.24
N THR A 513 6.50 -28.24 -0.18
CA THR A 513 6.96 -26.88 0.13
C THR A 513 8.41 -26.87 0.59
N TRP A 514 9.20 -25.96 0.03
CA TRP A 514 10.51 -25.58 0.55
C TRP A 514 10.36 -24.23 1.24
N SER A 515 10.44 -24.22 2.57
CA SER A 515 10.13 -23.02 3.35
C SER A 515 11.30 -22.04 3.34
N ASP A 516 10.97 -20.76 3.32
CA ASP A 516 11.93 -19.68 3.54
C ASP A 516 12.27 -19.55 5.03
N GLU A 517 13.57 -19.53 5.34
CA GLU A 517 14.09 -19.37 6.69
C GLU A 517 13.66 -18.03 7.34
N TYR A 518 13.31 -17.02 6.53
CA TYR A 518 12.74 -15.74 6.96
C TYR A 518 11.21 -15.68 6.93
N LEU A 519 10.54 -16.79 6.61
CA LEU A 519 9.07 -16.96 6.60
C LEU A 519 8.33 -16.15 5.52
N CYS A 520 9.02 -15.51 4.58
CA CYS A 520 8.41 -14.57 3.65
C CYS A 520 8.03 -15.24 2.31
N LEU A 521 8.92 -16.07 1.75
CA LEU A 521 8.81 -16.54 0.36
C LEU A 521 9.05 -18.05 0.23
N ASN A 522 8.04 -18.87 0.52
CA ASN A 522 8.15 -20.32 0.34
C ASN A 522 8.14 -20.71 -1.15
N ALA A 523 8.83 -21.79 -1.51
CA ALA A 523 8.76 -22.39 -2.84
C ALA A 523 7.89 -23.64 -2.84
N THR A 524 7.29 -23.95 -3.99
CA THR A 524 6.55 -25.20 -4.23
C THR A 524 7.51 -26.27 -4.75
N VAL A 525 7.34 -27.49 -4.25
CA VAL A 525 8.17 -28.64 -4.57
C VAL A 525 7.33 -29.68 -5.29
N THR A 526 7.93 -30.35 -6.28
CA THR A 526 7.31 -31.45 -7.00
C THR A 526 8.30 -32.60 -7.09
N ASN A 527 7.91 -33.78 -6.61
CA ASN A 527 8.68 -35.03 -6.66
C ASN A 527 10.13 -34.93 -6.18
N ALA A 528 10.39 -34.30 -5.03
CA ALA A 528 11.74 -34.17 -4.47
C ALA A 528 11.92 -34.94 -3.15
N LYS A 529 13.17 -35.28 -2.83
CA LYS A 529 13.56 -35.84 -1.53
C LYS A 529 14.35 -34.83 -0.72
N LYS A 530 13.97 -34.61 0.54
CA LYS A 530 14.76 -33.78 1.46
C LYS A 530 16.19 -34.34 1.61
N VAL A 531 17.16 -33.45 1.52
CA VAL A 531 18.55 -33.67 1.96
C VAL A 531 18.93 -32.58 2.96
N GLU A 532 20.12 -32.67 3.55
CA GLU A 532 20.65 -31.58 4.39
C GLU A 532 20.77 -30.30 3.56
N ASP A 533 20.20 -29.20 4.07
CA ASP A 533 20.19 -27.88 3.42
C ASP A 533 19.57 -27.83 2.00
N GLY A 534 18.75 -28.81 1.62
CA GLY A 534 17.92 -28.68 0.43
C GLY A 534 17.22 -29.93 -0.06
N LEU A 535 17.22 -30.12 -1.38
CA LEU A 535 16.40 -31.10 -2.08
C LEU A 535 17.19 -31.87 -3.14
N LYS A 536 16.91 -33.16 -3.24
CA LYS A 536 17.36 -34.03 -4.34
C LYS A 536 16.20 -34.30 -5.29
N LEU A 537 16.37 -33.87 -6.53
CA LEU A 537 15.43 -34.01 -7.64
C LEU A 537 15.87 -35.22 -8.48
N THR A 538 15.05 -36.28 -8.54
CA THR A 538 15.47 -37.55 -9.16
C THR A 538 14.69 -37.93 -10.41
N GLU A 539 13.44 -37.51 -10.53
CA GLU A 539 12.53 -37.89 -11.61
C GLU A 539 12.52 -36.81 -12.70
N PRO A 540 12.12 -37.14 -13.94
CA PRO A 540 12.09 -36.17 -15.04
C PRO A 540 11.14 -34.99 -14.84
N ASP A 541 10.15 -35.11 -13.96
CA ASP A 541 9.21 -34.05 -13.56
C ASP A 541 9.52 -33.47 -12.17
N SER A 542 10.61 -33.92 -11.53
CA SER A 542 11.07 -33.34 -10.25
C SER A 542 11.53 -31.91 -10.45
N GLY A 543 10.97 -30.99 -9.67
CA GLY A 543 11.30 -29.58 -9.77
C GLY A 543 10.94 -28.77 -8.54
N VAL A 544 11.49 -27.57 -8.47
CA VAL A 544 11.13 -26.55 -7.50
C VAL A 544 10.68 -25.32 -8.27
N MET A 545 9.50 -24.80 -7.94
CA MET A 545 8.98 -23.54 -8.44
C MET A 545 8.93 -22.53 -7.31
N TRP A 546 9.70 -21.46 -7.42
CA TRP A 546 9.77 -20.40 -6.42
C TRP A 546 9.15 -19.13 -6.96
N LEU A 547 7.84 -18.97 -6.73
CA LEU A 547 7.06 -17.81 -7.15
C LEU A 547 7.31 -16.65 -6.17
N VAL A 548 7.91 -15.57 -6.65
CA VAL A 548 8.23 -14.39 -5.84
C VAL A 548 7.26 -13.24 -6.09
N ASN A 549 6.81 -13.06 -7.35
CA ASN A 549 5.67 -12.19 -7.68
C ASN A 549 4.67 -12.97 -8.54
N THR A 550 3.37 -12.79 -8.34
CA THR A 550 2.33 -13.33 -9.22
C THR A 550 1.31 -12.27 -9.65
N ARG A 551 0.55 -12.55 -10.72
CA ARG A 551 -0.39 -11.60 -11.34
C ARG A 551 -1.64 -11.32 -10.49
N GLY A 552 -1.80 -12.02 -9.37
CA GLY A 552 -2.93 -11.88 -8.44
C GLY A 552 -2.52 -11.56 -7.01
N ASP A 553 -1.24 -11.69 -6.65
CA ASP A 553 -0.80 -11.48 -5.28
C ASP A 553 -0.67 -10.00 -4.93
N ASN A 554 -0.80 -9.73 -3.64
CA ASN A 554 -0.68 -8.41 -3.06
C ASN A 554 0.79 -7.97 -2.87
N VAL A 555 1.74 -8.89 -3.10
CA VAL A 555 3.19 -8.69 -2.89
C VAL A 555 3.85 -8.24 -4.19
N ARG A 556 4.70 -7.21 -4.12
CA ARG A 556 5.49 -6.75 -5.28
C ARG A 556 6.94 -6.49 -4.90
N HIS A 557 7.82 -7.44 -5.18
CA HIS A 557 9.26 -7.24 -5.03
C HIS A 557 9.83 -6.45 -6.22
N VAL A 558 9.67 -5.13 -6.20
CA VAL A 558 10.07 -4.25 -7.33
C VAL A 558 11.57 -4.30 -7.63
N PHE A 559 12.40 -4.64 -6.63
CA PHE A 559 13.84 -4.82 -6.82
C PHE A 559 14.16 -5.86 -7.91
N LEU A 560 13.31 -6.87 -8.13
CA LEU A 560 13.50 -7.92 -9.15
C LEU A 560 13.54 -7.36 -10.59
N SER A 561 13.00 -6.17 -10.81
CA SER A 561 13.06 -5.47 -12.11
C SER A 561 14.36 -4.70 -12.35
N ARG A 562 15.23 -4.61 -11.34
CA ARG A 562 16.45 -3.78 -11.36
C ARG A 562 17.70 -4.53 -10.92
N ASN A 563 17.69 -5.01 -9.68
CA ASN A 563 18.88 -5.57 -9.06
C ASN A 563 18.49 -6.75 -8.17
N PHE A 564 18.99 -7.92 -8.49
CA PHE A 564 18.92 -9.06 -7.59
C PHE A 564 20.08 -10.01 -7.86
N THR A 565 20.38 -10.85 -6.88
CA THR A 565 21.23 -12.02 -7.06
C THR A 565 20.54 -13.23 -6.44
N LEU A 566 20.37 -14.28 -7.23
CA LEU A 566 19.98 -15.60 -6.75
C LEU A 566 21.23 -16.48 -6.78
N VAL A 567 21.57 -17.10 -5.66
CA VAL A 567 22.71 -18.02 -5.53
C VAL A 567 22.20 -19.37 -5.02
N ALA A 568 22.72 -20.47 -5.56
CA ALA A 568 22.44 -21.82 -5.08
C ALA A 568 23.67 -22.72 -5.21
N SER A 569 23.77 -23.75 -4.37
CA SER A 569 24.68 -24.88 -4.57
C SER A 569 23.95 -25.99 -5.32
N VAL A 570 24.60 -26.55 -6.33
CA VAL A 570 24.02 -27.62 -7.15
C VAL A 570 25.03 -28.73 -7.42
N THR A 571 24.57 -29.97 -7.35
CA THR A 571 25.37 -31.15 -7.67
C THR A 571 24.63 -31.99 -8.70
N ILE A 572 25.17 -32.03 -9.92
CA ILE A 572 24.63 -32.87 -11.01
C ILE A 572 25.06 -34.31 -10.77
N GLU A 573 24.12 -35.24 -10.63
CA GLU A 573 24.43 -36.62 -10.23
C GLU A 573 24.91 -37.48 -11.42
N GLU A 574 24.29 -37.28 -12.59
CA GLU A 574 24.57 -38.02 -13.81
C GLU A 574 24.41 -37.17 -15.07
N ALA A 575 24.99 -37.64 -16.18
CA ALA A 575 24.86 -36.98 -17.48
C ALA A 575 23.43 -37.11 -18.00
N PRO A 576 22.79 -36.00 -18.41
CA PRO A 576 21.45 -36.05 -18.94
C PRO A 576 21.46 -36.68 -20.33
N SER A 577 20.31 -37.19 -20.77
CA SER A 577 20.15 -37.68 -22.15
C SER A 577 19.98 -36.55 -23.17
N GLU A 578 19.41 -35.43 -22.74
CA GLU A 578 19.16 -34.24 -23.54
C GLU A 578 19.69 -33.00 -22.82
N ASN A 579 19.55 -31.82 -23.43
CA ASN A 579 19.92 -30.59 -22.74
C ASN A 579 18.92 -30.34 -21.60
N THR A 580 19.43 -30.19 -20.38
CA THR A 580 18.59 -30.14 -19.17
C THR A 580 18.74 -28.80 -18.44
N PRO A 581 17.64 -28.22 -17.93
CA PRO A 581 17.68 -27.04 -17.07
C PRO A 581 18.32 -27.34 -15.70
N LEU A 582 19.10 -26.39 -15.20
CA LEU A 582 19.66 -26.43 -13.85
C LEU A 582 19.00 -25.39 -12.94
N LEU A 583 19.02 -24.13 -13.38
CA LEU A 583 18.47 -22.98 -12.68
C LEU A 583 17.92 -21.99 -13.69
N GLY A 584 16.68 -21.55 -13.49
CA GLY A 584 16.02 -20.57 -14.35
C GLY A 584 15.37 -19.45 -13.54
N ALA A 585 15.32 -18.27 -14.14
CA ALA A 585 14.51 -17.14 -13.70
C ALA A 585 13.64 -16.67 -14.85
N THR A 586 12.35 -16.49 -14.58
CA THR A 586 11.41 -15.87 -15.51
C THR A 586 10.89 -14.58 -14.89
N LEU A 587 11.14 -13.48 -15.59
CA LEU A 587 10.77 -12.12 -15.23
C LEU A 587 9.75 -11.63 -16.26
N GLY A 588 8.48 -11.74 -15.90
CA GLY A 588 7.34 -11.37 -16.74
C GLY A 588 6.88 -9.93 -16.50
N ASP A 589 6.92 -9.14 -17.57
CA ASP A 589 6.07 -7.95 -17.69
C ASP A 589 4.78 -8.28 -18.45
N THR A 590 3.90 -7.28 -18.59
CA THR A 590 2.57 -7.35 -19.21
C THR A 590 2.49 -8.12 -20.55
N ASN A 591 3.57 -8.11 -21.35
CA ASN A 591 3.56 -8.67 -22.71
C ASN A 591 4.66 -9.69 -22.96
N PHE A 592 5.79 -9.61 -22.25
CA PHE A 592 6.95 -10.45 -22.51
C PHE A 592 7.49 -11.05 -21.22
N ASN A 593 7.53 -12.38 -21.21
CA ASN A 593 8.29 -13.12 -20.20
C ASN A 593 9.74 -13.19 -20.66
N ARG A 594 10.63 -12.73 -19.79
CA ARG A 594 12.06 -12.79 -20.04
C ARG A 594 12.66 -13.89 -19.23
N THR A 595 13.45 -14.73 -19.87
CA THR A 595 14.07 -15.87 -19.20
C THR A 595 15.57 -15.69 -19.16
N MET A 596 16.17 -16.08 -18.05
CA MET A 596 17.61 -16.28 -17.96
C MET A 596 17.87 -17.58 -17.19
N GLY A 597 18.91 -18.32 -17.55
CA GLY A 597 19.17 -19.57 -16.88
C GLY A 597 20.43 -20.28 -17.30
N ILE A 598 20.71 -21.34 -16.56
CA ILE A 598 21.81 -22.28 -16.77
C ILE A 598 21.21 -23.61 -17.20
N LEU A 599 21.75 -24.17 -18.27
CA LEU A 599 21.51 -25.52 -18.73
C LEU A 599 22.83 -26.28 -18.78
N TYR A 600 22.73 -27.60 -18.85
CA TYR A 600 23.88 -28.49 -18.99
C TYR A 600 23.56 -29.63 -19.95
N THR A 601 24.61 -30.19 -20.54
CA THR A 601 24.51 -31.15 -21.64
C THR A 601 25.08 -32.52 -21.29
N ALA A 602 24.71 -33.53 -22.10
CA ALA A 602 25.29 -34.87 -22.07
C ALA A 602 26.82 -34.89 -22.30
N ASP A 603 27.34 -33.96 -23.12
CA ASP A 603 28.77 -33.83 -23.44
C ASP A 603 29.56 -33.01 -22.39
N LYS A 604 28.97 -32.83 -21.20
CA LYS A 604 29.60 -32.17 -20.05
C LYS A 604 29.90 -30.69 -20.24
N LYS A 605 29.08 -29.96 -21.00
CA LYS A 605 29.23 -28.52 -21.23
C LYS A 605 28.15 -27.72 -20.55
N TRP A 606 28.50 -26.48 -20.19
CA TRP A 606 27.55 -25.49 -19.72
C TRP A 606 26.88 -24.74 -20.87
N MET A 607 25.62 -24.38 -20.67
CA MET A 607 24.85 -23.56 -21.60
C MET A 607 24.16 -22.43 -20.83
N THR A 608 24.15 -21.25 -21.44
CA THR A 608 23.37 -20.11 -20.94
C THR A 608 22.16 -19.91 -21.82
N MET A 609 21.01 -19.65 -21.20
CA MET A 609 19.79 -19.25 -21.88
C MET A 609 19.47 -17.81 -21.51
N PHE A 610 19.21 -16.98 -22.52
CA PHE A 610 18.65 -15.65 -22.38
C PHE A 610 17.49 -15.52 -23.38
N ASN A 611 16.26 -15.57 -22.89
CA ASN A 611 15.06 -15.71 -23.72
C ASN A 611 15.22 -16.93 -24.65
N ASP A 612 15.03 -16.76 -25.96
CA ASP A 612 15.18 -17.84 -26.95
C ASP A 612 16.64 -18.12 -27.34
N LYS A 613 17.60 -17.34 -26.85
CA LYS A 613 19.02 -17.45 -27.23
C LYS A 613 19.72 -18.40 -26.26
N ILE A 614 20.02 -19.59 -26.75
CA ILE A 614 20.77 -20.62 -26.03
C ILE A 614 22.19 -20.72 -26.61
N THR A 615 23.21 -20.62 -25.76
CA THR A 615 24.62 -20.61 -26.19
C THR A 615 25.45 -21.60 -25.38
N ILE A 616 26.23 -22.45 -26.07
CA ILE A 616 27.22 -23.34 -25.45
C ILE A 616 28.45 -22.53 -25.02
N LYS A 617 28.98 -22.83 -23.83
CA LYS A 617 30.12 -22.12 -23.24
C LYS A 617 31.34 -23.04 -23.12
N SER A 618 32.53 -22.47 -22.93
CA SER A 618 33.80 -23.21 -22.93
C SER A 618 34.04 -24.04 -21.67
N GLY A 619 33.34 -23.77 -20.57
CA GLY A 619 33.47 -24.50 -19.32
C GLY A 619 32.82 -25.89 -19.35
N THR A 620 33.46 -26.84 -18.68
CA THR A 620 32.95 -28.21 -18.51
C THR A 620 32.48 -28.47 -17.09
N TRP A 621 31.56 -29.42 -16.95
CA TRP A 621 31.07 -29.87 -15.65
C TRP A 621 31.39 -31.36 -15.41
N GLU A 622 31.30 -31.78 -14.16
CA GLU A 622 31.64 -33.12 -13.72
C GLU A 622 30.53 -33.68 -12.83
N PRO A 623 30.14 -34.95 -13.00
CA PRO A 623 29.12 -35.56 -12.16
C PRO A 623 29.61 -35.68 -10.72
N LYS A 624 28.68 -35.51 -9.76
CA LYS A 624 28.89 -35.58 -8.31
C LYS A 624 29.85 -34.53 -7.75
N LYS A 625 30.14 -33.49 -8.53
CA LYS A 625 30.84 -32.30 -8.08
C LYS A 625 29.84 -31.20 -7.80
N GLU A 626 30.02 -30.53 -6.68
CA GLU A 626 29.23 -29.36 -6.30
C GLU A 626 29.73 -28.12 -7.03
N TYR A 627 28.79 -27.31 -7.50
CA TYR A 627 29.02 -26.02 -8.12
C TYR A 627 28.15 -24.97 -7.42
N GLN A 628 28.69 -23.78 -7.20
CA GLN A 628 27.86 -22.63 -6.87
C GLN A 628 27.38 -21.99 -8.17
N VAL A 629 26.07 -21.86 -8.34
CA VAL A 629 25.46 -21.19 -9.49
C VAL A 629 24.80 -19.90 -9.05
N ALA A 630 24.87 -18.86 -9.88
CA ALA A 630 24.16 -17.63 -9.61
C ALA A 630 23.55 -16.98 -10.87
N LEU A 631 22.36 -16.39 -10.68
CA LEU A 631 21.73 -15.49 -11.63
C LEU A 631 21.75 -14.09 -11.02
N MET A 632 22.25 -13.12 -11.76
CA MET A 632 22.38 -11.74 -11.28
C MET A 632 21.83 -10.77 -12.31
N LEU A 633 20.92 -9.90 -11.87
CA LEU A 633 20.48 -8.74 -12.61
C LEU A 633 21.11 -7.50 -11.99
N GLN A 634 21.75 -6.65 -12.80
CA GLN A 634 22.31 -5.37 -12.39
C GLN A 634 21.91 -4.27 -13.37
N GLY A 635 20.90 -3.50 -13.00
CA GLY A 635 20.27 -2.51 -13.87
C GLY A 635 19.65 -3.19 -15.09
N LYS A 636 20.31 -3.03 -16.24
CA LYS A 636 19.91 -3.68 -17.49
C LYS A 636 20.69 -4.95 -17.78
N MET A 637 21.78 -5.25 -17.07
CA MET A 637 22.62 -6.39 -17.40
C MET A 637 22.14 -7.64 -16.65
N ALA A 638 21.78 -8.70 -17.37
CA ALA A 638 21.59 -10.03 -16.79
C ALA A 638 22.85 -10.85 -16.99
N SER A 639 23.27 -11.55 -15.95
CA SER A 639 24.53 -12.27 -15.92
C SER A 639 24.38 -13.58 -15.17
N VAL A 640 25.17 -14.56 -15.59
CA VAL A 640 25.11 -15.94 -15.10
C VAL A 640 26.50 -16.34 -14.65
N TYR A 641 26.62 -16.89 -13.44
CA TYR A 641 27.90 -17.26 -12.85
C TYR A 641 27.94 -18.72 -12.42
N ILE A 642 29.13 -19.30 -12.51
CA ILE A 642 29.48 -20.60 -11.91
C ILE A 642 30.76 -20.43 -11.12
N ASP A 643 30.73 -20.80 -9.83
CA ASP A 643 31.87 -20.71 -8.91
C ASP A 643 32.52 -19.32 -8.85
N GLY A 644 31.70 -18.26 -8.99
CA GLY A 644 32.18 -16.87 -9.02
C GLY A 644 32.66 -16.38 -10.38
N GLU A 645 32.78 -17.24 -11.38
CA GLU A 645 33.20 -16.85 -12.74
C GLU A 645 31.99 -16.58 -13.64
N SER A 646 32.03 -15.46 -14.39
CA SER A 646 30.97 -15.08 -15.33
C SER A 646 30.96 -16.04 -16.52
N LEU A 647 29.84 -16.74 -16.70
CA LEU A 647 29.59 -17.68 -17.79
C LEU A 647 29.01 -16.97 -19.02
N GLY A 648 28.30 -15.86 -18.80
CA GLY A 648 27.70 -15.07 -19.86
C GLY A 648 26.85 -13.95 -19.33
N GLU A 649 26.74 -12.90 -20.14
CA GLU A 649 25.99 -11.69 -19.82
C GLU A 649 25.21 -11.26 -21.07
N GLU A 650 24.02 -10.72 -20.87
CA GLU A 650 23.17 -10.20 -21.92
C GLU A 650 22.45 -8.95 -21.42
N GLU A 651 22.36 -7.92 -22.27
CA GLU A 651 21.58 -6.74 -21.96
C GLU A 651 20.09 -7.06 -22.02
N THR A 652 19.40 -6.82 -20.91
CA THR A 652 17.95 -6.87 -20.79
C THR A 652 17.38 -5.48 -21.00
N LEU A 653 16.33 -5.38 -21.80
CA LEU A 653 15.51 -4.17 -21.97
C LEU A 653 14.62 -3.84 -20.74
N LEU A 654 14.96 -4.29 -19.52
CA LEU A 654 14.14 -4.02 -18.34
C LEU A 654 14.38 -2.56 -17.98
N THR A 655 13.33 -1.73 -17.96
CA THR A 655 13.50 -0.31 -17.62
C THR A 655 13.68 -0.09 -16.12
N GLY A 656 13.32 -1.08 -15.30
CA GLY A 656 13.37 -1.00 -13.84
C GLY A 656 12.40 0.03 -13.25
N GLU A 657 11.51 0.60 -14.06
CA GLU A 657 10.50 1.58 -13.63
C GLU A 657 9.17 0.95 -13.24
N ARG A 658 8.97 -0.34 -13.57
CA ARG A 658 7.69 -1.01 -13.42
C ARG A 658 7.86 -2.27 -12.57
N PRO A 659 6.96 -2.51 -11.60
CA PRO A 659 6.86 -3.80 -10.94
C PRO A 659 6.65 -4.92 -11.96
N LEU A 660 7.33 -6.05 -11.78
CA LEU A 660 7.06 -7.27 -12.55
C LEU A 660 5.73 -7.86 -12.09
N GLU A 661 4.86 -8.22 -13.03
CA GLU A 661 3.60 -8.91 -12.71
C GLU A 661 3.81 -10.38 -12.38
N LEU A 662 4.88 -10.96 -12.90
CA LEU A 662 5.27 -12.34 -12.64
C LEU A 662 6.78 -12.38 -12.46
N ALA A 663 7.24 -12.97 -11.38
CA ALA A 663 8.64 -13.28 -11.20
C ALA A 663 8.74 -14.62 -10.47
N TYR A 664 9.39 -15.60 -11.10
CA TYR A 664 9.67 -16.87 -10.46
C TYR A 664 11.04 -17.39 -10.81
N PHE A 665 11.59 -18.16 -9.87
CA PHE A 665 12.78 -18.96 -10.06
C PHE A 665 12.38 -20.43 -10.12
N CYS A 666 13.18 -21.24 -10.78
CA CYS A 666 12.93 -22.66 -10.83
C CYS A 666 14.23 -23.47 -10.87
N PHE A 667 14.16 -24.68 -10.34
CA PHE A 667 15.23 -25.66 -10.34
C PHE A 667 14.71 -27.02 -10.81
N GLY A 668 15.53 -27.78 -11.53
CA GLY A 668 15.10 -29.05 -12.13
C GLY A 668 14.07 -28.84 -13.23
N ALA A 669 12.89 -29.45 -13.14
CA ALA A 669 11.87 -29.45 -14.19
C ALA A 669 11.25 -28.06 -14.47
N CYS A 670 12.01 -27.22 -15.18
CA CYS A 670 11.66 -25.87 -15.63
C CYS A 670 11.26 -25.89 -17.11
N GLU A 671 10.00 -26.20 -17.43
CA GLU A 671 9.48 -26.33 -18.82
C GLU A 671 10.12 -27.47 -19.66
N MET A 672 11.26 -28.01 -19.22
CA MET A 672 12.00 -29.13 -19.77
C MET A 672 12.16 -30.22 -18.71
N HIS A 673 12.45 -31.44 -19.15
CA HIS A 673 12.67 -32.55 -18.22
C HIS A 673 13.92 -32.38 -17.37
N ASN A 674 13.78 -32.71 -16.10
CA ASN A 674 14.87 -32.78 -15.14
C ASN A 674 15.75 -34.01 -15.41
N SER A 675 17.01 -33.92 -14.98
CA SER A 675 17.93 -35.04 -14.81
C SER A 675 18.44 -35.00 -13.37
N PRO A 676 18.81 -36.13 -12.74
CA PRO A 676 19.10 -36.17 -11.32
C PRO A 676 20.10 -35.11 -10.85
N VAL A 677 19.62 -34.22 -9.97
CA VAL A 677 20.37 -33.09 -9.44
C VAL A 677 20.00 -32.85 -7.98
N THR A 678 20.99 -32.49 -7.19
CA THR A 678 20.79 -32.02 -5.81
C THR A 678 20.96 -30.52 -5.77
N VAL A 679 20.01 -29.81 -5.16
CA VAL A 679 19.99 -28.35 -5.00
C VAL A 679 19.97 -28.03 -3.52
N THR A 680 20.90 -27.22 -3.07
CA THR A 680 21.02 -26.79 -1.67
C THR A 680 21.32 -25.30 -1.60
N ASN A 681 21.16 -24.72 -0.41
CA ASN A 681 21.77 -23.42 -0.10
C ASN A 681 21.31 -22.29 -1.01
N VAL A 682 20.00 -22.07 -1.13
CA VAL A 682 19.45 -21.07 -2.05
C VAL A 682 19.30 -19.72 -1.33
N PHE A 683 19.92 -18.66 -1.84
CA PHE A 683 19.88 -17.31 -1.28
C PHE A 683 19.41 -16.28 -2.31
N LEU A 684 18.45 -15.44 -1.94
CA LEU A 684 17.97 -14.33 -2.76
C LEU A 684 18.36 -12.99 -2.14
N TYR A 685 19.07 -12.16 -2.92
CA TYR A 685 19.47 -10.82 -2.54
C TYR A 685 18.80 -9.76 -3.41
N ASN A 686 18.47 -8.60 -2.82
CA ASN A 686 17.94 -7.42 -3.53
C ASN A 686 19.03 -6.52 -4.15
N ARG A 687 20.23 -7.07 -4.33
CA ARG A 687 21.40 -6.35 -4.88
C ARG A 687 22.37 -7.31 -5.58
N PRO A 688 23.29 -6.78 -6.41
CA PRO A 688 24.44 -7.53 -6.91
C PRO A 688 25.36 -7.96 -5.75
N LEU A 689 25.97 -9.12 -5.89
CA LEU A 689 27.03 -9.62 -5.02
C LEU A 689 28.39 -9.49 -5.70
N ASN A 690 29.43 -9.21 -4.93
CA ASN A 690 30.81 -9.23 -5.43
C ASN A 690 31.43 -10.64 -5.30
N PRO A 691 32.57 -10.92 -5.96
CA PRO A 691 33.20 -12.23 -5.90
C PRO A 691 33.55 -12.69 -4.47
N THR A 692 33.99 -11.79 -3.59
CA THR A 692 34.31 -12.11 -2.19
C THR A 692 33.06 -12.59 -1.44
N GLU A 693 31.92 -11.95 -1.66
CA GLU A 693 30.63 -12.33 -1.07
C GLU A 693 30.15 -13.68 -1.59
N MET A 694 30.28 -13.93 -2.89
CA MET A 694 29.93 -15.23 -3.49
C MET A 694 30.78 -16.37 -2.91
N THR A 695 32.10 -16.16 -2.79
CA THR A 695 33.01 -17.11 -2.14
C THR A 695 32.63 -17.34 -0.68
N ALA A 696 32.29 -16.30 0.07
CA ALA A 696 31.87 -16.46 1.46
C ALA A 696 30.58 -17.30 1.60
N ILE A 697 29.62 -17.15 0.67
CA ILE A 697 28.41 -17.99 0.61
C ILE A 697 28.76 -19.44 0.30
N LYS A 698 29.71 -19.67 -0.60
CA LYS A 698 30.16 -21.02 -1.00
C LYS A 698 30.87 -21.73 0.14
N ASP A 699 31.85 -21.07 0.75
CA ASP A 699 32.75 -21.69 1.73
C ASP A 699 32.11 -21.81 3.12
N ARG A 700 31.12 -20.94 3.44
CA ARG A 700 30.40 -20.92 4.71
C ARG A 700 31.32 -20.88 5.94
N VAL A 701 32.43 -20.17 5.82
CA VAL A 701 33.51 -20.20 6.81
C VAL A 701 33.01 -19.70 8.16
N PRO A 702 33.05 -20.53 9.22
CA PRO A 702 32.72 -20.07 10.55
C PRO A 702 33.65 -18.94 10.97
N VAL A 703 33.08 -17.81 11.39
CA VAL A 703 33.86 -16.72 11.98
C VAL A 703 34.46 -17.25 13.27
N LEU A 704 35.79 -17.30 13.34
CA LEU A 704 36.50 -17.65 14.56
C LEU A 704 36.16 -16.60 15.64
N THR A 705 35.22 -16.94 16.51
CA THR A 705 35.02 -16.19 17.75
C THR A 705 36.30 -16.34 18.55
N GLY A 706 37.10 -15.27 18.63
CA GLY A 706 38.18 -15.18 19.61
C GLY A 706 37.63 -15.64 20.95
N ALA A 707 38.36 -16.54 21.61
CA ALA A 707 37.98 -17.10 22.91
C ALA A 707 37.41 -16.01 23.82
N PRO A 708 36.32 -16.28 24.57
CA PRO A 708 35.59 -15.26 25.29
C PRO A 708 36.56 -14.42 26.09
N GLU A 709 36.61 -13.12 25.79
CA GLU A 709 37.42 -12.17 26.52
C GLU A 709 37.17 -12.42 28.00
N LYS A 710 38.25 -12.79 28.71
CA LYS A 710 38.22 -12.94 30.17
C LYS A 710 37.50 -11.71 30.68
N GLN A 711 36.43 -11.91 31.44
CA GLN A 711 35.73 -10.86 32.16
C GLN A 711 36.73 -10.14 33.06
N VAL A 712 37.44 -9.15 32.51
CA VAL A 712 38.21 -8.21 33.29
C VAL A 712 37.15 -7.38 33.97
N LYS A 713 36.96 -7.63 35.26
CA LYS A 713 36.23 -6.74 36.16
C LYS A 713 36.86 -5.34 36.04
N ILE A 714 36.36 -4.52 35.12
CA ILE A 714 36.70 -3.12 35.06
C ILE A 714 35.90 -2.47 36.18
N ALA A 715 36.55 -2.31 37.34
CA ALA A 715 36.09 -1.42 38.37
C ALA A 715 35.98 0.01 37.79
N PRO A 716 34.93 0.76 38.12
CA PRO A 716 34.65 2.06 37.52
C PRO A 716 35.79 3.02 37.84
N LYS A 717 36.49 3.49 36.80
CA LYS A 717 37.55 4.49 36.95
C LYS A 717 36.90 5.87 37.13
N PRO A 718 37.39 6.72 38.05
CA PRO A 718 36.76 8.01 38.34
C PRO A 718 36.81 8.95 37.13
N VAL A 719 35.70 9.65 36.92
CA VAL A 719 35.51 10.72 35.94
C VAL A 719 36.61 11.78 36.13
N ALA A 720 37.54 11.89 35.19
CA ALA A 720 38.48 13.00 35.12
C ALA A 720 37.85 14.17 34.34
N PRO A 721 38.20 15.43 34.65
CA PRO A 721 37.43 16.61 34.26
C PRO A 721 37.61 16.97 32.78
N ALA A 722 36.57 17.59 32.23
CA ALA A 722 36.46 18.09 30.86
C ALA A 722 37.68 18.93 30.43
N VAL A 723 38.37 18.49 29.39
CA VAL A 723 39.35 19.29 28.66
C VAL A 723 38.58 20.09 27.58
N PRO A 724 38.82 21.41 27.46
CA PRO A 724 38.01 22.33 26.66
C PRO A 724 38.12 22.08 25.16
N GLY A 725 37.02 22.36 24.47
CA GLY A 725 36.79 22.08 23.06
C GLY A 725 37.75 22.79 22.09
N PRO A 726 37.91 22.23 20.88
CA PRO A 726 38.86 22.69 19.89
C PRO A 726 38.52 24.10 19.38
N GLU A 727 39.56 24.91 19.26
CA GLU A 727 39.53 26.27 18.73
C GLU A 727 39.03 26.33 17.28
N LYS A 728 38.29 27.42 17.03
CA LYS A 728 37.73 27.84 15.75
C LYS A 728 38.83 27.99 14.70
N ASN A 729 38.96 27.02 13.80
CA ASN A 729 39.69 27.23 12.56
C ASN A 729 38.80 27.89 11.51
N SER A 730 39.26 29.07 11.13
CA SER A 730 38.79 30.03 10.14
C SER A 730 38.08 29.44 8.91
N ALA A 731 37.00 30.12 8.54
CA ALA A 731 36.24 29.97 7.32
C ALA A 731 37.15 29.93 6.07
N ALA A 732 37.01 28.85 5.29
CA ALA A 732 37.49 28.78 3.93
C ALA A 732 36.48 29.50 3.02
N SER A 733 36.98 30.43 2.22
CA SER A 733 36.23 31.27 1.28
C SER A 733 35.54 30.41 0.22
N ALA A 734 34.21 30.49 0.16
CA ALA A 734 33.41 29.88 -0.90
C ALA A 734 33.61 30.68 -2.20
N VAL A 735 34.21 30.03 -3.20
CA VAL A 735 34.34 30.58 -4.56
C VAL A 735 32.97 30.53 -5.24
N PRO A 736 32.45 31.64 -5.81
CA PRO A 736 31.13 31.66 -6.44
C PRO A 736 31.15 30.87 -7.76
N MET A 737 30.41 29.77 -7.81
CA MET A 737 30.12 29.07 -9.08
C MET A 737 29.14 29.92 -9.88
N THR A 738 29.63 30.55 -10.94
CA THR A 738 28.82 31.32 -11.89
C THR A 738 28.16 30.31 -12.84
N LEU A 739 26.87 30.07 -12.66
CA LEU A 739 26.04 29.30 -13.59
C LEU A 739 25.65 30.22 -14.74
N ASP A 740 26.15 29.91 -15.93
CA ASP A 740 25.93 30.66 -17.17
C ASP A 740 24.48 30.44 -17.68
N PRO A 741 23.61 31.48 -17.69
CA PRO A 741 22.21 31.35 -18.04
C PRO A 741 22.00 31.59 -19.54
N HIS A 742 22.69 30.83 -20.41
CA HIS A 742 22.50 30.92 -21.86
C HIS A 742 22.66 29.55 -22.55
N ALA A 743 21.73 28.64 -22.29
CA ALA A 743 21.50 27.47 -23.15
C ALA A 743 19.99 27.32 -23.37
N VAL A 744 19.43 28.28 -24.11
CA VAL A 744 18.08 28.18 -24.67
C VAL A 744 18.27 27.87 -26.15
N GLU A 745 18.29 26.58 -26.51
CA GLU A 745 18.18 26.19 -27.91
C GLU A 745 16.72 26.35 -28.36
N GLU A 746 16.50 27.38 -29.17
CA GLU A 746 15.27 27.62 -29.93
C GLU A 746 15.04 26.49 -30.93
N VAL A 747 14.21 25.50 -30.59
CA VAL A 747 13.59 24.63 -31.60
C VAL A 747 12.24 25.21 -31.97
N SER A 748 12.24 25.92 -33.09
CA SER A 748 11.08 26.48 -33.76
C SER A 748 10.48 25.43 -34.69
N GLU A 749 9.42 24.73 -34.25
CA GLU A 749 8.54 23.99 -35.16
C GLU A 749 7.11 24.52 -35.08
N GLY A 750 6.74 25.24 -36.14
CA GLY A 750 5.37 25.63 -36.41
C GLY A 750 4.54 24.42 -36.86
N GLY A 751 3.56 24.05 -36.04
CA GLY A 751 2.57 23.04 -36.38
C GLY A 751 1.19 23.48 -35.91
N ALA A 752 0.42 24.09 -36.80
CA ALA A 752 -0.97 24.46 -36.57
C ALA A 752 -1.84 23.19 -36.45
N ALA A 753 -1.96 22.62 -35.25
CA ALA A 753 -2.87 21.52 -34.97
C ALA A 753 -4.16 22.04 -34.30
N LYS A 754 -5.27 21.72 -34.95
CA LYS A 754 -6.66 22.10 -34.62
C LYS A 754 -7.00 21.89 -33.15
N ARG A 755 -7.62 22.92 -32.56
CA ARG A 755 -8.37 22.89 -31.29
C ARG A 755 -9.32 21.69 -31.27
N ASN A 756 -8.93 20.61 -30.61
CA ASN A 756 -9.89 19.71 -30.00
C ASN A 756 -10.08 20.18 -28.56
N THR A 757 -11.25 20.74 -28.29
CA THR A 757 -11.74 21.09 -26.96
C THR A 757 -11.92 19.81 -26.13
N SER A 758 -10.82 19.26 -25.60
CA SER A 758 -10.88 18.29 -24.52
C SER A 758 -11.22 19.06 -23.25
N TRP A 759 -12.32 18.67 -22.64
CA TRP A 759 -12.82 19.20 -21.37
C TRP A 759 -11.71 19.07 -20.33
N THR A 760 -11.17 20.22 -19.89
CA THR A 760 -10.33 20.30 -18.70
C THR A 760 -11.25 20.14 -17.50
N GLU A 761 -11.44 18.91 -17.04
CA GLU A 761 -11.92 18.67 -15.68
C GLU A 761 -10.88 19.28 -14.74
N GLY A 762 -11.21 20.44 -14.16
CA GLY A 762 -10.38 21.07 -13.15
C GLY A 762 -10.31 20.14 -11.94
N VAL A 763 -9.11 19.68 -11.61
CA VAL A 763 -8.86 18.86 -10.42
C VAL A 763 -9.11 19.75 -9.20
N GLN A 764 -10.31 19.68 -8.63
CA GLN A 764 -10.59 20.20 -7.30
C GLN A 764 -9.94 19.30 -6.24
N PHE A 765 -9.59 19.87 -5.08
CA PHE A 765 -9.44 19.04 -3.89
C PHE A 765 -10.75 18.27 -3.74
N VAL A 766 -10.70 16.95 -3.89
CA VAL A 766 -11.90 16.12 -3.90
C VAL A 766 -12.51 16.19 -2.50
N VAL A 767 -13.49 17.07 -2.34
CA VAL A 767 -14.50 16.96 -1.29
C VAL A 767 -15.29 15.68 -1.61
N PRO A 768 -15.51 14.75 -0.66
CA PRO A 768 -16.24 13.52 -0.94
C PRO A 768 -17.65 13.85 -1.49
N GLU A 769 -17.88 13.65 -2.79
CA GLU A 769 -19.23 13.74 -3.36
C GLU A 769 -20.03 12.51 -2.91
N VAL A 770 -20.96 12.74 -1.97
CA VAL A 770 -21.98 11.74 -1.60
C VAL A 770 -22.90 11.56 -2.81
N SER A 771 -22.71 10.46 -3.54
CA SER A 771 -23.61 10.03 -4.61
C SER A 771 -24.99 9.68 -4.04
N LEU A 772 -25.91 10.65 -4.02
CA LEU A 772 -27.32 10.48 -3.66
C LEU A 772 -28.13 9.83 -4.79
N ASN A 773 -27.77 8.61 -5.20
CA ASN A 773 -28.67 7.75 -5.98
C ASN A 773 -29.41 6.79 -5.04
N SER A 774 -30.23 7.37 -4.15
CA SER A 774 -31.14 6.62 -3.28
C SER A 774 -32.47 7.37 -3.13
N ALA A 775 -33.00 7.85 -4.26
CA ALA A 775 -34.39 8.26 -4.38
C ALA A 775 -35.07 7.26 -5.33
N GLY A 776 -35.55 6.15 -4.77
CA GLY A 776 -36.09 5.05 -5.56
C GLY A 776 -37.04 4.18 -4.75
N SER A 777 -38.22 4.73 -4.46
CA SER A 777 -39.50 4.02 -4.34
C SER A 777 -39.47 2.59 -3.77
N GLY A 778 -39.95 2.45 -2.54
CA GLY A 778 -40.53 1.18 -2.10
C GLY A 778 -41.61 0.74 -3.08
N LEU A 779 -41.50 -0.49 -3.59
CA LEU A 779 -42.56 -1.40 -4.05
C LEU A 779 -41.95 -2.50 -4.93
N LEU A 780 -41.18 -3.42 -4.35
CA LEU A 780 -41.08 -4.80 -4.86
C LEU A 780 -40.86 -5.75 -3.67
N PRO A 781 -41.92 -6.06 -2.90
CA PRO A 781 -41.84 -6.97 -1.78
C PRO A 781 -41.92 -8.43 -2.28
N SER A 782 -41.00 -9.25 -1.81
CA SER A 782 -41.25 -10.64 -1.35
C SER A 782 -42.02 -11.63 -2.24
N LEU A 783 -42.16 -11.41 -3.57
CA LEU A 783 -42.87 -12.37 -4.42
C LEU A 783 -42.00 -13.50 -5.00
N LEU A 784 -40.67 -13.45 -4.88
CA LEU A 784 -39.80 -14.55 -5.36
C LEU A 784 -39.38 -15.55 -4.29
N LEU A 785 -39.58 -15.26 -3.00
CA LEU A 785 -39.21 -16.16 -1.90
C LEU A 785 -40.29 -17.19 -1.54
N LEU A 786 -41.44 -17.17 -2.23
CA LEU A 786 -42.54 -18.13 -2.00
C LEU A 786 -42.60 -19.31 -2.99
N LEU A 787 -41.62 -19.45 -3.90
CA LEU A 787 -41.65 -20.54 -4.89
C LEU A 787 -40.62 -21.66 -4.68
N LEU A 788 -39.86 -21.67 -3.58
CA LEU A 788 -38.83 -22.71 -3.34
C LEU A 788 -39.08 -23.60 -2.11
N GLY A 789 -40.28 -23.58 -1.52
CA GLY A 789 -40.61 -24.34 -0.29
C GLY A 789 -41.47 -25.59 -0.44
N LEU A 790 -41.44 -26.30 -1.58
CA LEU A 790 -42.41 -27.38 -1.87
C LEU A 790 -41.78 -28.67 -2.41
N TRP A 791 -40.69 -29.16 -1.82
CA TRP A 791 -40.24 -30.54 -2.02
C TRP A 791 -39.77 -31.13 -0.68
N GLY A 792 -40.71 -31.70 0.06
CA GLY A 792 -40.43 -32.28 1.38
C GLY A 792 -41.57 -33.14 1.90
N PHE A 793 -42.19 -33.96 1.06
CA PHE A 793 -43.14 -35.00 1.50
C PHE A 793 -43.16 -36.15 0.49
N ALA A 794 -42.43 -37.24 0.79
CA ALA A 794 -42.82 -38.61 0.46
C ALA A 794 -41.75 -39.62 0.94
N ALA A 795 -42.11 -40.37 1.98
CA ALA A 795 -41.69 -41.75 2.25
C ALA A 795 -40.17 -42.08 2.35
N LEU A 796 -39.57 -41.91 3.53
CA LEU A 796 -39.10 -43.00 4.42
C LEU A 796 -38.60 -42.42 5.74
#